data_AF-A0A1S3E0H0-F1
#
_entry.id   AF-A0A1S3E0H0-F1
#
_cell.length_a   1.000
_cell.length_b   1.000
_cell.length_c   1.000
_cell.angle_alpha   90.00
_cell.angle_beta   90.00
_cell.angle_gamma   90.00
#
_symmetry.space_group_name_H-M   'P 1'
#
loop_
_entity.id
_entity.type
_entity.pdbx_description
1 polymer ?
#
loop_
_entity_poly.entity_id
_entity_poly.type
_entity_poly.pdbx_seq_one_letter_code
_entity_poly.pdbx_strand_id
1 'polypeptide(L)'
;MVLSGRESLIRLVGKRRRFLPNRHSILSDPIPNPIIPLSQQPTIAGNINPPNDVVHCPICSLTLPSDNNHLINSHIDSCLSQPKQSGTKRKLTQRTLLQLNFTRPDNLTHAPDYTRQEQFQLTENHSVDIDSSIITTTTSPSLPSISNNVDTNHDIIDDNHDIIDDNHDIIDDNHDNDDKGNVFGVKLETFIVGRRYTDQVEICEGATFSLLRDPQNVKDPNAIKGHVTSVPKHSLDAVPIQIMCHRTPNGESEYEDETFKCLWKNAQDVVEFAIKNPSSVKYQQNFCLMLQEVLRNNIHLLTEDEKTYIESFTSLSNDSQRLFIRLYTRKGPWFRMSNISYPEILDAQKAVKDLAEKEFVCSVDHGNQLCESDMNDILDVLTVAELREIWSFLLKKRCGHSMKKQDLISSILSTYAGLWPHLSTMILDRTGFCIKISSKAESLIWRIERLFFLNGEQDLLSFLLVDIGKIKYPTYSCTILDPIFSNRTNLLAYEEAIEVAQIMDEALDANRTDVVLRCIEIAESRVSTVLPIQYSTSESQSTFHHIFTAPWIYSKVITLGISFLEQERRYRDTVELLKWLQNVYTCDVKRGYWTLRLSVDLEHLGYIDESLQVAENGLLDPWVRAGSRMALQRRVLRLGKPPRRWKVPSFSRSVLRKIPEVCVQGRPLNSELGAKNRFYNEEGMQCGVEEFALHYYAGEGWQGVHSESGIWLTIFGLLMWDVIYSDVPNVFYNRFQTAPLDLGTDGFYKARKSIIESHLQQIRDGMAEEFLIKSWETHNGTACRGVNWDRHSLDELRAAVTCVGGSCLSSFCQLLCEDYRSWSSGMPDLLLWRFCGEYSGEAKLVEVKGPKDRLSEQQRAWLLMLMDCGFTIEVCKVKPS
;
A
#
# COMPACT_ATOMS: atom_id res chain seq x y z
N MET A 1 25.67 4.90 -7.45
CA MET A 1 26.38 4.56 -6.20
C MET A 1 25.34 4.48 -5.08
N VAL A 2 25.46 3.56 -4.11
CA VAL A 2 24.46 3.41 -3.04
C VAL A 2 24.78 4.39 -1.90
N LEU A 3 23.86 5.30 -1.63
CA LEU A 3 23.95 6.28 -0.54
C LEU A 3 23.10 5.81 0.66
N SER A 4 23.67 5.90 1.86
CA SER A 4 22.99 5.52 3.09
C SER A 4 21.80 6.45 3.36
N GLY A 5 20.63 5.86 3.64
CA GLY A 5 19.41 6.60 3.87
C GLY A 5 18.62 7.00 2.62
N ARG A 6 19.18 6.91 1.40
CA ARG A 6 18.51 7.35 0.17
C ARG A 6 17.16 6.68 -0.04
N GLU A 7 17.06 5.35 0.11
CA GLU A 7 15.78 4.63 0.08
C GLU A 7 14.77 5.11 1.13
N SER A 8 15.24 5.50 2.32
CA SER A 8 14.35 5.97 3.40
C SER A 8 13.73 7.32 3.04
N LEU A 9 14.46 8.16 2.30
CA LEU A 9 13.98 9.42 1.77
C LEU A 9 13.05 9.20 0.55
N ILE A 10 13.38 8.28 -0.36
CA ILE A 10 12.52 7.91 -1.49
C ILE A 10 11.15 7.37 -1.02
N ARG A 11 11.09 6.59 0.07
CA ARG A 11 9.81 6.14 0.66
C ARG A 11 8.97 7.28 1.26
N LEU A 12 9.58 8.43 1.59
CA LEU A 12 8.89 9.62 2.10
C LEU A 12 8.42 10.53 0.96
N VAL A 13 9.30 10.82 0.00
CA VAL A 13 8.92 11.54 -1.25
C VAL A 13 7.84 10.78 -1.99
N GLY A 14 8.00 9.46 -2.10
CA GLY A 14 7.08 8.54 -2.75
C GLY A 14 7.48 8.19 -4.18
N LYS A 15 6.88 7.12 -4.71
CA LYS A 15 7.28 6.51 -5.99
C LYS A 15 7.03 7.41 -7.21
N ARG A 16 6.08 8.35 -7.09
CA ARG A 16 5.84 9.40 -8.10
C ARG A 16 6.41 10.72 -7.59
N ARG A 17 7.53 11.13 -8.17
CA ARG A 17 8.04 12.51 -8.11
C ARG A 17 7.05 13.42 -8.87
N ARG A 18 5.97 13.85 -8.21
CA ARG A 18 5.02 14.86 -8.73
C ARG A 18 5.67 16.23 -8.73
N PHE A 19 5.14 17.20 -9.48
CA PHE A 19 5.69 18.56 -9.44
C PHE A 19 5.11 19.32 -8.25
N LEU A 20 5.96 19.79 -7.34
CA LEU A 20 5.55 20.49 -6.13
C LEU A 20 5.77 22.01 -6.25
N PRO A 21 4.91 22.85 -5.64
CA PRO A 21 4.69 24.21 -6.15
C PRO A 21 5.84 25.18 -5.87
N ASN A 22 6.56 24.99 -4.77
CA ASN A 22 7.48 26.00 -4.23
C ASN A 22 8.93 25.79 -4.69
N ARG A 23 9.21 24.73 -5.46
CA ARG A 23 10.52 24.31 -6.00
C ARG A 23 11.40 25.44 -6.55
N HIS A 24 10.81 26.46 -7.20
CA HIS A 24 11.55 27.62 -7.69
C HIS A 24 11.86 28.66 -6.59
N SER A 25 10.97 28.85 -5.61
CA SER A 25 11.19 29.75 -4.47
C SER A 25 12.25 29.19 -3.53
N ILE A 26 12.14 27.91 -3.16
CA ILE A 26 13.05 27.18 -2.24
C ILE A 26 14.53 27.29 -2.67
N LEU A 27 14.78 27.31 -3.99
CA LEU A 27 16.13 27.43 -4.56
C LEU A 27 16.52 28.87 -4.94
N SER A 28 15.71 29.87 -4.59
CA SER A 28 15.98 31.30 -4.79
C SER A 28 16.01 32.12 -3.50
N ASP A 29 15.44 31.61 -2.38
CA ASP A 29 15.55 32.19 -1.04
C ASP A 29 17.02 32.53 -0.68
N PRO A 30 17.34 33.80 -0.33
CA PRO A 30 18.65 34.18 0.17
C PRO A 30 18.76 33.87 1.67
N ILE A 31 19.40 32.74 1.99
CA ILE A 31 19.71 32.37 3.39
C ILE A 31 20.73 33.38 3.96
N PRO A 32 20.54 33.91 5.19
CA PRO A 32 21.55 34.73 5.85
C PRO A 32 22.78 33.88 6.20
N ASN A 33 23.95 34.25 5.66
CA ASN A 33 25.21 33.52 5.73
C ASN A 33 25.57 32.91 7.11
N PRO A 34 25.98 31.63 7.11
CA PRO A 34 27.11 31.17 7.90
C PRO A 34 28.42 31.13 7.09
N ILE A 35 29.53 30.99 7.80
CA ILE A 35 30.91 31.06 7.28
C ILE A 35 31.30 29.78 6.52
N ILE A 36 31.80 29.90 5.28
CA ILE A 36 32.98 29.18 4.74
C ILE A 36 33.32 29.71 3.32
N PRO A 37 34.60 29.97 2.97
CA PRO A 37 35.00 30.35 1.61
C PRO A 37 35.26 29.14 0.71
N LEU A 38 34.81 29.19 -0.55
CA LEU A 38 35.15 28.18 -1.55
C LEU A 38 36.61 28.30 -2.00
N SER A 39 37.28 27.15 -2.16
CA SER A 39 38.42 27.01 -3.07
C SER A 39 38.10 25.92 -4.09
N GLN A 40 38.11 26.29 -5.38
CA GLN A 40 37.81 25.38 -6.49
C GLN A 40 39.11 24.90 -7.15
N GLN A 41 39.19 23.60 -7.44
CA GLN A 41 40.08 23.06 -8.47
C GLN A 41 39.31 22.04 -9.32
N PRO A 42 39.41 22.10 -10.66
CA PRO A 42 38.68 21.19 -11.54
C PRO A 42 39.38 19.83 -11.63
N THR A 43 38.60 18.75 -11.56
CA THR A 43 39.02 17.39 -11.94
C THR A 43 38.27 16.93 -13.18
N ILE A 44 38.91 16.10 -13.99
CA ILE A 44 38.47 15.79 -15.36
C ILE A 44 37.41 14.68 -15.35
N ALA A 45 36.30 14.91 -16.05
CA ALA A 45 35.19 13.95 -16.13
C ALA A 45 35.58 12.66 -16.86
N GLY A 46 35.41 11.51 -16.20
CA GLY A 46 35.44 10.19 -16.82
C GLY A 46 34.03 9.73 -17.19
N ASN A 47 33.79 9.46 -18.46
CA ASN A 47 32.48 8.96 -18.93
C ASN A 47 32.18 7.57 -18.36
N ILE A 48 31.24 7.49 -17.42
CA ILE A 48 30.58 6.25 -17.00
C ILE A 48 29.08 6.47 -17.22
N ASN A 49 28.50 5.76 -18.19
CA ASN A 49 27.07 5.80 -18.42
C ASN A 49 26.33 5.27 -17.18
N PRO A 50 25.28 5.96 -16.68
CA PRO A 50 24.40 5.38 -15.68
C PRO A 50 23.68 4.14 -16.25
N PRO A 51 23.25 3.19 -15.41
CA PRO A 51 22.39 2.09 -15.86
C PRO A 51 21.08 2.65 -16.43
N ASN A 52 20.50 1.96 -17.42
CA ASN A 52 19.20 2.37 -17.95
C ASN A 52 18.12 2.23 -16.86
N ASP A 53 17.51 3.34 -16.45
CA ASP A 53 16.37 3.31 -15.53
C ASP A 53 15.19 2.54 -16.13
N VAL A 54 14.55 1.72 -15.31
CA VAL A 54 13.40 0.90 -15.70
C VAL A 54 12.27 1.05 -14.69
N VAL A 55 11.02 0.97 -15.18
CA VAL A 55 9.81 1.13 -14.39
C VAL A 55 9.09 -0.21 -14.33
N HIS A 56 8.75 -0.68 -13.13
CA HIS A 56 7.97 -1.91 -12.96
C HIS A 56 6.48 -1.61 -12.99
N CYS A 57 5.70 -2.39 -13.76
CA CYS A 57 4.25 -2.30 -13.77
C CYS A 57 3.68 -2.68 -12.40
N PRO A 58 2.85 -1.83 -11.76
CA PRO A 58 2.31 -2.09 -10.42
C PRO A 58 1.28 -3.23 -10.35
N ILE A 59 0.83 -3.77 -11.49
CA ILE A 59 -0.27 -4.75 -11.56
C ILE A 59 0.23 -6.17 -11.90
N CYS A 60 1.27 -6.27 -12.75
CA CYS A 60 1.86 -7.51 -13.23
C CYS A 60 3.40 -7.61 -13.04
N SER A 61 4.02 -6.61 -12.43
CA SER A 61 5.46 -6.51 -12.14
C SER A 61 6.41 -6.47 -13.35
N LEU A 62 5.88 -6.46 -14.59
CA LEU A 62 6.69 -6.39 -15.81
C LEU A 62 7.58 -5.13 -15.84
N THR A 63 8.84 -5.32 -16.21
CA THR A 63 9.84 -4.25 -16.37
C THR A 63 9.65 -3.53 -17.71
N LEU A 64 9.53 -2.20 -17.68
CA LEU A 64 9.32 -1.33 -18.84
C LEU A 64 10.43 -0.27 -18.96
N PRO A 65 10.72 0.26 -20.17
CA PRO A 65 11.60 1.41 -20.34
C PRO A 65 11.04 2.66 -19.63
N SER A 66 11.89 3.39 -18.89
CA SER A 66 11.48 4.61 -18.17
C SER A 66 11.23 5.82 -19.07
N ASP A 67 11.82 5.84 -20.27
CA ASP A 67 11.93 6.98 -21.19
C ASP A 67 10.72 7.16 -22.12
N ASN A 68 9.66 6.36 -21.95
CA ASN A 68 8.49 6.39 -22.82
C ASN A 68 7.17 6.28 -22.05
N ASN A 69 6.64 7.43 -21.65
CA ASN A 69 5.39 7.56 -20.87
C ASN A 69 4.18 6.95 -21.59
N HIS A 70 4.16 6.97 -22.93
CA HIS A 70 3.11 6.35 -23.73
C HIS A 70 3.08 4.83 -23.54
N LEU A 71 4.24 4.17 -23.65
CA LEU A 71 4.34 2.71 -23.43
C LEU A 71 3.99 2.33 -21.99
N ILE A 72 4.44 3.11 -21.00
CA ILE A 72 4.13 2.88 -19.59
C ILE A 72 2.62 2.97 -19.34
N ASN A 73 1.98 4.06 -19.77
CA ASN A 73 0.54 4.27 -19.56
C ASN A 73 -0.30 3.24 -20.31
N SER A 74 -0.02 2.99 -21.60
CA SER A 74 -0.77 2.02 -22.42
C SER A 74 -0.68 0.59 -21.86
N HIS A 75 0.49 0.20 -21.32
CA HIS A 75 0.63 -1.09 -20.65
C HIS A 75 -0.18 -1.16 -19.34
N ILE A 76 -0.21 -0.08 -18.55
CA ILE A 76 -1.02 0.00 -17.32
C ILE A 76 -2.51 -0.07 -17.65
N ASP A 77 -2.98 0.66 -18.67
CA ASP A 77 -4.38 0.63 -19.14
C ASP A 77 -4.82 -0.78 -19.54
N SER A 78 -3.97 -1.48 -20.30
CA SER A 78 -4.16 -2.90 -20.66
C SER A 78 -4.20 -3.80 -19.43
N CYS A 79 -3.30 -3.62 -18.46
CA CYS A 79 -3.30 -4.40 -17.22
C CYS A 79 -4.48 -4.11 -16.28
N LEU A 80 -5.10 -2.93 -16.37
CA LEU A 80 -6.31 -2.56 -15.61
C LEU A 80 -7.61 -2.98 -16.31
N SER A 81 -7.59 -3.24 -17.62
CA SER A 81 -8.76 -3.65 -18.40
C SER A 81 -8.83 -5.17 -18.65
N GLN A 82 -7.71 -5.89 -18.60
CA GLN A 82 -7.71 -7.35 -18.80
C GLN A 82 -8.01 -8.15 -17.50
N PRO A 83 -9.01 -9.06 -17.50
CA PRO A 83 -9.23 -9.99 -16.40
C PRO A 83 -8.15 -11.09 -16.37
N LYS A 84 -7.03 -10.78 -15.68
CA LYS A 84 -5.96 -11.70 -15.22
C LYS A 84 -5.31 -12.63 -16.25
N GLN A 85 -4.09 -12.28 -16.65
CA GLN A 85 -3.01 -13.26 -16.78
C GLN A 85 -1.99 -13.09 -15.64
N SER A 86 -1.99 -14.00 -14.66
CA SER A 86 -0.90 -14.17 -13.69
C SER A 86 -1.00 -15.56 -13.05
N GLY A 87 -0.05 -16.45 -13.36
CA GLY A 87 -0.19 -17.87 -13.07
C GLY A 87 0.45 -18.33 -11.75
N THR A 88 -0.37 -18.77 -10.81
CA THR A 88 -0.06 -19.82 -9.81
C THR A 88 -1.36 -20.52 -9.40
N LYS A 89 -1.30 -21.83 -9.11
CA LYS A 89 -2.48 -22.65 -8.80
C LYS A 89 -2.97 -22.39 -7.37
N ARG A 90 -3.85 -21.41 -7.14
CA ARG A 90 -4.51 -21.22 -5.84
C ARG A 90 -5.24 -22.50 -5.41
N LYS A 91 -4.78 -23.15 -4.32
CA LYS A 91 -5.62 -24.05 -3.51
C LYS A 91 -6.72 -23.17 -2.90
N LEU A 92 -7.96 -23.28 -3.39
CA LEU A 92 -9.10 -22.53 -2.87
C LEU A 92 -9.79 -23.33 -1.77
N THR A 93 -9.85 -22.78 -0.56
CA THR A 93 -10.80 -23.20 0.47
C THR A 93 -12.21 -22.74 0.08
N GLN A 94 -13.21 -23.59 0.27
CA GLN A 94 -14.54 -23.42 -0.33
C GLN A 94 -15.60 -22.94 0.66
N ARG A 95 -16.31 -21.87 0.29
CA ARG A 95 -17.77 -21.79 0.47
C ARG A 95 -18.37 -21.25 -0.84
N THR A 96 -19.28 -22.00 -1.44
CA THR A 96 -20.01 -21.59 -2.64
C THR A 96 -21.49 -21.66 -2.32
N LEU A 97 -22.09 -20.50 -2.08
CA LEU A 97 -23.51 -20.32 -1.88
C LEU A 97 -23.88 -19.08 -2.67
N LEU A 98 -24.76 -19.22 -3.67
CA LEU A 98 -25.23 -18.10 -4.49
C LEU A 98 -26.27 -17.31 -3.68
N GLN A 99 -25.79 -16.52 -2.72
CA GLN A 99 -26.64 -15.76 -1.80
C GLN A 99 -27.25 -14.53 -2.50
N LEU A 100 -28.28 -14.79 -3.31
CA LEU A 100 -29.12 -13.77 -3.95
C LEU A 100 -30.09 -13.16 -2.93
N ASN A 101 -29.57 -12.30 -2.06
CA ASN A 101 -30.38 -11.50 -1.13
C ASN A 101 -31.18 -10.43 -1.90
N PHE A 102 -32.33 -10.80 -2.46
CA PHE A 102 -33.27 -9.87 -3.07
C PHE A 102 -34.16 -9.21 -2.00
N THR A 103 -33.99 -7.91 -1.74
CA THR A 103 -34.90 -7.11 -0.93
C THR A 103 -35.88 -6.32 -1.81
N ARG A 104 -37.18 -6.50 -1.58
CA ARG A 104 -38.28 -5.87 -2.35
C ARG A 104 -38.53 -4.44 -1.84
N PRO A 105 -39.01 -3.48 -2.69
CA PRO A 105 -39.31 -2.12 -2.25
C PRO A 105 -40.48 -2.02 -1.25
N ASP A 106 -40.45 -0.94 -0.45
CA ASP A 106 -41.50 -0.57 0.52
C ASP A 106 -42.79 -0.05 -0.15
N ASN A 107 -43.81 0.15 0.70
CA ASN A 107 -45.13 0.75 0.45
C ASN A 107 -46.14 -0.07 -0.37
N LEU A 108 -46.98 -0.82 0.35
CA LEU A 108 -48.39 -1.05 0.01
C LEU A 108 -49.24 -0.90 1.28
N THR A 109 -50.20 0.02 1.26
CA THR A 109 -51.14 0.28 2.35
C THR A 109 -52.56 -0.13 1.98
N HIS A 110 -53.35 -0.43 3.02
CA HIS A 110 -54.78 -0.77 3.02
C HIS A 110 -55.21 -2.16 2.51
N ALA A 111 -56.21 -2.71 3.21
CA ALA A 111 -56.91 -3.96 2.96
C ALA A 111 -58.34 -3.70 2.44
N PRO A 112 -59.05 -4.75 1.98
CA PRO A 112 -60.20 -5.26 2.76
C PRO A 112 -60.39 -6.80 2.66
N ASP A 113 -61.38 -7.46 3.25
CA ASP A 113 -62.03 -7.41 4.59
C ASP A 113 -62.97 -8.66 4.73
N TYR A 114 -63.34 -9.08 5.95
CA TYR A 114 -64.23 -10.23 6.30
C TYR A 114 -63.73 -11.65 5.92
N THR A 115 -64.11 -12.76 6.59
CA THR A 115 -65.30 -13.04 7.41
C THR A 115 -64.99 -13.96 8.63
N ARG A 116 -65.88 -13.96 9.66
CA ARG A 116 -65.83 -14.86 10.84
C ARG A 116 -66.20 -16.31 10.51
N GLN A 117 -65.62 -17.25 11.27
CA GLN A 117 -66.42 -18.28 11.95
C GLN A 117 -65.76 -18.76 13.26
N GLU A 118 -66.60 -19.10 14.23
CA GLU A 118 -66.26 -19.68 15.55
C GLU A 118 -66.52 -21.22 15.46
N GLN A 119 -66.25 -22.13 16.42
CA GLN A 119 -66.14 -22.04 17.89
C GLN A 119 -65.64 -23.40 18.47
N PHE A 120 -65.32 -23.44 19.79
CA PHE A 120 -65.29 -24.66 20.67
C PHE A 120 -64.18 -25.74 20.51
N GLN A 121 -63.80 -26.55 21.52
CA GLN A 121 -64.33 -26.75 22.90
C GLN A 121 -63.27 -27.28 23.93
N LEU A 122 -63.31 -26.79 25.20
CA LEU A 122 -63.05 -27.40 26.56
C LEU A 122 -61.92 -28.46 26.80
N THR A 123 -61.42 -28.82 27.99
CA THR A 123 -61.57 -28.50 29.45
C THR A 123 -60.23 -28.93 30.13
N GLU A 124 -59.58 -28.28 31.11
CA GLU A 124 -59.94 -27.83 32.48
C GLU A 124 -59.61 -28.84 33.64
N ASN A 125 -58.91 -28.33 34.68
CA ASN A 125 -58.89 -28.69 36.12
C ASN A 125 -57.83 -29.60 36.83
N HIS A 126 -57.42 -29.07 38.00
CA HIS A 126 -56.99 -29.70 39.28
C HIS A 126 -55.61 -30.41 39.41
N SER A 127 -54.89 -30.37 40.55
CA SER A 127 -55.00 -29.55 41.80
C SER A 127 -53.85 -29.81 42.82
N VAL A 128 -53.38 -28.78 43.56
CA VAL A 128 -53.06 -28.76 45.04
C VAL A 128 -51.87 -29.66 45.52
N ASP A 129 -50.96 -29.35 46.48
CA ASP A 129 -50.82 -28.48 47.69
C ASP A 129 -49.28 -28.24 47.97
N ILE A 130 -48.67 -27.56 48.97
CA ILE A 130 -48.99 -26.59 50.08
C ILE A 130 -47.66 -25.95 50.63
N ASP A 131 -47.74 -24.87 51.45
CA ASP A 131 -46.82 -24.34 52.52
C ASP A 131 -45.26 -24.40 52.47
N SER A 132 -44.49 -23.48 53.11
CA SER A 132 -44.74 -22.10 53.63
C SER A 132 -43.43 -21.40 54.09
N SER A 133 -43.46 -20.05 54.21
CA SER A 133 -42.56 -19.20 55.05
C SER A 133 -41.08 -19.00 54.59
N ILE A 134 -40.31 -17.92 54.90
CA ILE A 134 -40.56 -16.69 55.71
C ILE A 134 -39.55 -15.53 55.38
N ILE A 135 -40.01 -14.25 55.35
CA ILE A 135 -39.29 -12.95 55.67
C ILE A 135 -37.98 -12.53 54.90
N THR A 136 -37.65 -11.29 54.49
CA THR A 136 -38.26 -9.95 54.09
C THR A 136 -37.12 -9.14 53.34
N THR A 137 -37.04 -7.81 53.05
CA THR A 137 -37.80 -6.54 53.29
C THR A 137 -37.30 -5.39 52.36
N THR A 138 -38.19 -4.52 51.85
CA THR A 138 -38.02 -3.06 51.53
C THR A 138 -36.96 -2.59 50.48
N THR A 139 -37.10 -1.46 49.75
CA THR A 139 -38.00 -0.28 49.90
C THR A 139 -38.40 0.38 48.55
N SER A 140 -39.52 1.10 48.53
CA SER A 140 -40.15 1.89 47.43
C SER A 140 -39.73 3.39 47.46
N PRO A 141 -40.36 4.39 46.79
CA PRO A 141 -41.58 4.47 45.94
C PRO A 141 -41.26 4.96 44.49
N SER A 142 -42.08 5.62 43.63
CA SER A 142 -43.38 6.32 43.76
C SER A 142 -44.20 6.44 42.43
N LEU A 143 -45.21 7.32 42.44
CA LEU A 143 -46.20 7.72 41.42
C LEU A 143 -46.51 9.24 41.69
N PRO A 144 -47.21 10.06 40.84
CA PRO A 144 -48.63 9.87 40.47
C PRO A 144 -49.14 10.50 39.12
N SER A 145 -50.46 10.54 38.97
CA SER A 145 -51.32 10.94 37.83
C SER A 145 -51.82 12.41 37.86
N ILE A 146 -52.53 12.90 36.81
CA ILE A 146 -53.88 13.56 36.88
C ILE A 146 -54.43 14.19 35.54
N SER A 147 -55.71 13.89 35.24
CA SER A 147 -56.83 14.55 34.49
C SER A 147 -56.74 15.54 33.27
N ASN A 148 -57.56 15.22 32.25
CA ASN A 148 -58.71 15.98 31.65
C ASN A 148 -58.63 17.34 30.90
N ASN A 149 -59.61 17.47 29.97
CA ASN A 149 -60.17 18.65 29.27
C ASN A 149 -59.32 19.29 28.13
N VAL A 150 -59.79 19.62 26.91
CA VAL A 150 -61.07 20.06 26.26
C VAL A 150 -61.03 21.56 25.88
N ASP A 151 -61.68 21.91 24.75
CA ASP A 151 -61.80 23.21 24.04
C ASP A 151 -60.76 23.50 22.92
N THR A 152 -61.03 24.21 21.80
CA THR A 152 -62.17 24.24 20.83
C THR A 152 -61.83 25.17 19.63
N ASN A 153 -62.25 24.78 18.41
CA ASN A 153 -62.69 25.61 17.25
C ASN A 153 -61.73 26.55 16.47
N HIS A 154 -62.20 26.84 15.24
CA HIS A 154 -61.91 27.96 14.31
C HIS A 154 -60.64 27.92 13.42
N ASP A 155 -60.68 28.32 12.13
CA ASP A 155 -61.76 28.33 11.10
C ASP A 155 -61.24 28.74 9.70
N ILE A 156 -62.11 28.74 8.66
CA ILE A 156 -62.05 29.51 7.37
C ILE A 156 -60.96 29.04 6.34
N ILE A 157 -61.27 28.54 5.12
CA ILE A 157 -61.91 29.15 3.89
C ILE A 157 -60.90 30.07 3.13
N ASP A 158 -60.75 30.18 1.78
CA ASP A 158 -61.41 29.67 0.53
C ASP A 158 -60.43 28.73 -0.28
N ASP A 159 -60.74 27.97 -1.35
CA ASP A 159 -61.52 28.19 -2.61
C ASP A 159 -60.85 29.18 -3.61
N ASN A 160 -60.88 29.03 -4.95
CA ASN A 160 -61.17 27.89 -5.85
C ASN A 160 -60.68 28.20 -7.31
N HIS A 161 -60.77 27.22 -8.25
CA HIS A 161 -61.00 27.41 -9.70
C HIS A 161 -59.94 28.13 -10.61
N ASP A 162 -59.80 27.89 -11.93
CA ASP A 162 -60.23 26.79 -12.83
C ASP A 162 -59.55 26.86 -14.24
N ILE A 163 -59.96 25.96 -15.16
CA ILE A 163 -60.01 26.13 -16.64
C ILE A 163 -58.66 26.05 -17.43
N ILE A 164 -58.43 25.02 -18.29
CA ILE A 164 -58.93 24.75 -19.68
C ILE A 164 -58.11 25.53 -20.75
N ASP A 165 -57.67 24.98 -21.91
CA ASP A 165 -58.11 23.79 -22.66
C ASP A 165 -57.03 23.22 -23.64
N ASP A 166 -57.23 21.99 -24.14
CA ASP A 166 -57.14 21.49 -25.55
C ASP A 166 -56.04 21.94 -26.59
N ASN A 167 -55.78 21.24 -27.73
CA ASN A 167 -56.50 20.14 -28.43
C ASN A 167 -55.55 19.25 -29.30
N HIS A 168 -56.12 18.15 -29.85
CA HIS A 168 -55.81 17.40 -31.10
C HIS A 168 -55.38 15.91 -31.05
N ASP A 169 -56.32 15.07 -30.62
CA ASP A 169 -57.08 14.10 -31.45
C ASP A 169 -56.46 13.33 -32.64
N ILE A 170 -56.67 11.99 -32.59
CA ILE A 170 -57.22 11.09 -33.64
C ILE A 170 -56.36 10.92 -34.93
N ILE A 171 -55.95 9.70 -35.34
CA ILE A 171 -56.78 8.58 -35.86
C ILE A 171 -56.31 7.20 -35.31
N ASP A 172 -57.30 6.32 -35.13
CA ASP A 172 -57.23 4.91 -34.71
C ASP A 172 -56.85 3.95 -35.88
N ASP A 173 -56.21 2.80 -35.60
CA ASP A 173 -56.81 1.47 -35.90
C ASP A 173 -55.94 0.28 -35.42
N ASN A 174 -56.56 -0.90 -35.40
CA ASN A 174 -56.15 -2.12 -34.73
C ASN A 174 -55.24 -3.02 -35.58
N HIS A 175 -54.26 -3.68 -34.94
CA HIS A 175 -54.13 -5.14 -35.05
C HIS A 175 -53.21 -5.74 -33.97
N ASP A 176 -53.60 -6.91 -33.46
CA ASP A 176 -52.75 -7.72 -32.59
C ASP A 176 -51.42 -8.14 -33.26
N ASN A 177 -50.35 -8.19 -32.46
CA ASN A 177 -49.37 -9.27 -32.59
C ASN A 177 -48.88 -9.69 -31.21
N ASP A 178 -49.13 -10.94 -30.87
CA ASP A 178 -48.75 -11.57 -29.61
C ASP A 178 -47.28 -12.01 -29.65
N ASP A 179 -46.37 -11.09 -29.29
CA ASP A 179 -44.97 -11.42 -28.99
C ASP A 179 -44.47 -10.68 -27.74
N LYS A 180 -45.07 -11.00 -26.59
CA LYS A 180 -44.40 -10.81 -25.29
C LYS A 180 -43.28 -11.85 -25.16
N GLY A 181 -42.18 -11.58 -25.87
CA GLY A 181 -41.11 -12.54 -26.16
C GLY A 181 -40.69 -13.40 -24.97
N ASN A 182 -40.82 -14.71 -25.13
CA ASN A 182 -40.20 -15.68 -24.24
C ASN A 182 -38.67 -15.52 -24.31
N VAL A 183 -38.08 -14.84 -23.32
CA VAL A 183 -36.63 -14.55 -23.27
C VAL A 183 -35.84 -15.82 -22.91
N PHE A 184 -35.77 -16.77 -23.83
CA PHE A 184 -34.92 -17.95 -23.72
C PHE A 184 -33.44 -17.56 -23.83
N GLY A 185 -32.67 -17.86 -22.77
CA GLY A 185 -31.21 -17.88 -22.84
C GLY A 185 -30.49 -16.56 -22.54
N VAL A 186 -30.98 -15.77 -21.56
CA VAL A 186 -30.12 -14.75 -20.93
C VAL A 186 -28.87 -15.43 -20.37
N LYS A 187 -27.69 -14.96 -20.80
CA LYS A 187 -26.39 -15.38 -20.27
C LYS A 187 -26.00 -14.44 -19.14
N LEU A 188 -25.58 -15.01 -18.02
CA LEU A 188 -25.00 -14.26 -16.90
C LEU A 188 -23.50 -14.48 -16.88
N GLU A 189 -22.73 -13.39 -16.91
CA GLU A 189 -21.28 -13.44 -16.70
C GLU A 189 -21.00 -13.50 -15.19
N THR A 190 -20.32 -14.54 -14.74
CA THR A 190 -20.01 -14.75 -13.32
C THR A 190 -18.74 -15.58 -13.13
N PHE A 191 -18.17 -15.51 -11.93
CA PHE A 191 -16.90 -16.15 -11.57
C PHE A 191 -17.13 -17.31 -10.59
N ILE A 192 -17.31 -18.53 -11.11
CA ILE A 192 -17.26 -19.74 -10.28
C ILE A 192 -15.80 -20.16 -10.05
N VAL A 193 -15.42 -20.38 -8.79
CA VAL A 193 -14.10 -20.90 -8.42
C VAL A 193 -14.25 -21.97 -7.33
N GLY A 194 -14.29 -23.25 -7.73
CA GLY A 194 -14.52 -24.39 -6.86
C GLY A 194 -14.30 -25.72 -7.58
N ARG A 195 -14.15 -26.84 -6.85
CA ARG A 195 -13.74 -28.14 -7.42
C ARG A 195 -14.86 -29.18 -7.55
N ARG A 196 -14.62 -30.06 -8.52
CA ARG A 196 -15.11 -31.45 -8.71
C ARG A 196 -15.57 -32.11 -7.40
N TYR A 197 -16.82 -32.59 -7.38
CA TYR A 197 -17.27 -33.67 -6.51
C TYR A 197 -17.25 -34.99 -7.28
N THR A 198 -17.05 -36.10 -6.58
CA THR A 198 -16.95 -37.49 -7.07
C THR A 198 -15.74 -37.83 -7.95
N ASP A 199 -15.27 -39.07 -7.80
CA ASP A 199 -14.22 -39.68 -8.62
C ASP A 199 -14.81 -40.33 -9.89
N GLN A 200 -13.98 -40.43 -10.93
CA GLN A 200 -14.26 -41.18 -12.17
C GLN A 200 -15.57 -40.84 -12.93
N VAL A 201 -15.73 -39.57 -13.31
CA VAL A 201 -16.37 -39.23 -14.60
C VAL A 201 -15.50 -38.22 -15.34
N GLU A 202 -15.22 -38.48 -16.62
CA GLU A 202 -14.80 -37.47 -17.60
C GLU A 202 -16.04 -36.97 -18.34
N ILE A 203 -16.18 -35.65 -18.47
CA ILE A 203 -17.33 -35.05 -19.14
C ILE A 203 -17.04 -35.03 -20.64
N CYS A 204 -17.64 -35.96 -21.37
CA CYS A 204 -17.49 -36.06 -22.82
C CYS A 204 -18.26 -34.95 -23.57
N GLU A 205 -17.82 -34.68 -24.80
CA GLU A 205 -18.47 -33.74 -25.71
C GLU A 205 -19.92 -34.16 -26.00
N GLY A 206 -20.85 -33.19 -25.95
CA GLY A 206 -22.29 -33.43 -26.11
C GLY A 206 -23.08 -33.75 -24.84
N ALA A 207 -22.45 -33.77 -23.65
CA ALA A 207 -23.16 -33.97 -22.38
C ALA A 207 -24.16 -32.84 -22.07
N THR A 208 -25.43 -33.19 -21.85
CA THR A 208 -26.51 -32.26 -21.48
C THR A 208 -26.70 -32.17 -19.96
N PHE A 209 -27.08 -30.98 -19.48
CA PHE A 209 -27.39 -30.70 -18.07
C PHE A 209 -28.81 -30.15 -17.93
N SER A 210 -29.45 -30.43 -16.81
CA SER A 210 -30.77 -29.88 -16.44
C SER A 210 -30.70 -29.18 -15.08
N LEU A 211 -31.50 -28.13 -14.92
CA LEU A 211 -31.66 -27.40 -13.67
C LEU A 211 -32.82 -28.01 -12.88
N LEU A 212 -32.51 -28.54 -11.69
CA LEU A 212 -33.48 -29.07 -10.72
C LEU A 212 -33.20 -28.42 -9.36
N ARG A 213 -34.27 -28.07 -8.64
CA ARG A 213 -34.23 -27.73 -7.21
C ARG A 213 -33.64 -28.93 -6.47
N ASP A 214 -32.67 -28.73 -5.58
CA ASP A 214 -32.14 -29.84 -4.78
C ASP A 214 -33.13 -30.16 -3.64
N PRO A 215 -33.87 -31.29 -3.69
CA PRO A 215 -34.96 -31.55 -2.75
C PRO A 215 -34.46 -32.15 -1.43
N GLN A 216 -33.14 -32.37 -1.28
CA GLN A 216 -32.52 -33.01 -0.12
C GLN A 216 -31.75 -32.03 0.77
N ASN A 217 -31.60 -30.76 0.38
CA ASN A 217 -30.96 -29.74 1.21
C ASN A 217 -31.91 -29.20 2.30
N VAL A 218 -32.06 -29.97 3.38
CA VAL A 218 -32.92 -29.66 4.54
C VAL A 218 -32.53 -28.38 5.31
N LYS A 219 -31.43 -27.69 4.93
CA LYS A 219 -30.95 -26.46 5.57
C LYS A 219 -31.21 -25.18 4.78
N ASP A 220 -31.53 -25.27 3.48
CA ASP A 220 -31.83 -24.11 2.65
C ASP A 220 -32.83 -24.52 1.53
N PRO A 221 -34.12 -24.14 1.65
CA PRO A 221 -35.16 -24.51 0.67
C PRO A 221 -35.02 -23.80 -0.68
N ASN A 222 -34.10 -22.82 -0.79
CA ASN A 222 -33.84 -21.99 -1.97
C ASN A 222 -32.56 -22.42 -2.73
N ALA A 223 -31.92 -23.52 -2.34
CA ALA A 223 -30.66 -23.95 -2.94
C ALA A 223 -30.81 -24.40 -4.41
N ILE A 224 -30.11 -23.71 -5.33
CA ILE A 224 -30.07 -23.98 -6.78
C ILE A 224 -28.71 -24.56 -7.17
N LYS A 225 -28.71 -25.55 -8.07
CA LYS A 225 -27.54 -26.33 -8.50
C LYS A 225 -27.30 -26.17 -10.00
N GLY A 226 -26.21 -25.49 -10.39
CA GLY A 226 -25.94 -25.09 -11.78
C GLY A 226 -24.67 -25.70 -12.38
N HIS A 227 -24.59 -25.71 -13.71
CA HIS A 227 -23.48 -26.26 -14.51
C HIS A 227 -23.04 -25.32 -15.65
N VAL A 228 -21.87 -25.60 -16.23
CA VAL A 228 -21.12 -24.73 -17.16
C VAL A 228 -21.50 -24.99 -18.62
N THR A 229 -21.68 -23.94 -19.44
CA THR A 229 -22.14 -24.10 -20.84
C THR A 229 -21.04 -24.11 -21.90
N SER A 230 -19.81 -23.75 -21.56
CA SER A 230 -18.64 -23.99 -22.40
C SER A 230 -17.39 -24.13 -21.56
N VAL A 231 -16.51 -25.08 -21.89
CA VAL A 231 -15.17 -25.14 -21.28
C VAL A 231 -14.39 -23.88 -21.66
N PRO A 232 -13.92 -23.06 -20.71
CA PRO A 232 -13.11 -21.88 -21.02
C PRO A 232 -11.78 -22.32 -21.65
N LYS A 233 -11.27 -21.55 -22.61
CA LYS A 233 -10.06 -21.91 -23.38
C LYS A 233 -8.81 -21.89 -22.50
N HIS A 234 -8.83 -21.11 -21.43
CA HIS A 234 -7.82 -21.10 -20.38
C HIS A 234 -8.48 -21.26 -19.01
N SER A 235 -7.73 -21.77 -18.03
CA SER A 235 -8.26 -22.10 -16.69
C SER A 235 -8.57 -20.88 -15.80
N LEU A 236 -8.79 -19.70 -16.40
CA LEU A 236 -9.02 -18.41 -15.76
C LEU A 236 -10.10 -17.56 -16.46
N ASP A 237 -10.59 -17.95 -17.64
CA ASP A 237 -11.60 -17.17 -18.36
C ASP A 237 -12.95 -17.16 -17.61
N ALA A 238 -13.81 -16.18 -17.93
CA ALA A 238 -15.18 -16.16 -17.41
C ALA A 238 -15.94 -17.44 -17.81
N VAL A 239 -16.76 -17.95 -16.89
CA VAL A 239 -17.48 -19.21 -17.05
C VAL A 239 -18.92 -18.88 -17.43
N PRO A 240 -19.34 -18.98 -18.71
CA PRO A 240 -20.71 -18.68 -19.08
C PRO A 240 -21.66 -19.71 -18.49
N ILE A 241 -22.77 -19.21 -17.95
CA ILE A 241 -23.87 -20.02 -17.42
C ILE A 241 -25.15 -19.52 -18.10
N GLN A 242 -25.85 -20.43 -18.77
CA GLN A 242 -27.19 -20.20 -19.28
C GLN A 242 -28.16 -20.76 -18.26
N ILE A 243 -28.97 -19.89 -17.66
CA ILE A 243 -30.04 -20.33 -16.76
C ILE A 243 -31.26 -20.67 -17.61
N MET A 244 -31.76 -21.91 -17.47
CA MET A 244 -32.98 -22.38 -18.13
C MET A 244 -33.96 -22.90 -17.09
N CYS A 245 -34.93 -22.06 -16.70
CA CYS A 245 -36.09 -22.53 -15.94
C CYS A 245 -37.02 -23.28 -16.90
N HIS A 246 -37.42 -24.51 -16.53
CA HIS A 246 -38.47 -25.23 -17.25
C HIS A 246 -39.79 -24.99 -16.52
N ARG A 247 -40.84 -24.54 -17.23
CA ARG A 247 -42.21 -24.70 -16.73
C ARG A 247 -42.47 -26.18 -16.56
N THR A 248 -42.91 -26.59 -15.37
CA THR A 248 -43.45 -27.93 -15.15
C THR A 248 -44.68 -28.12 -16.06
N PRO A 249 -44.73 -29.18 -16.89
CA PRO A 249 -45.84 -29.40 -17.82
C PRO A 249 -47.11 -29.94 -17.14
N ASN A 250 -47.11 -30.04 -15.81
CA ASN A 250 -48.27 -30.36 -15.00
C ASN A 250 -48.90 -29.03 -14.56
N GLY A 251 -50.16 -28.80 -14.94
CA GLY A 251 -50.94 -27.65 -14.46
C GLY A 251 -51.30 -27.77 -12.96
N GLU A 252 -52.09 -26.81 -12.48
CA GLU A 252 -52.53 -26.67 -11.08
C GLU A 252 -51.49 -26.12 -10.09
N SER A 253 -51.00 -24.91 -10.37
CA SER A 253 -50.47 -23.96 -9.38
C SER A 253 -50.54 -22.53 -9.92
N GLU A 254 -51.53 -21.75 -9.49
CA GLU A 254 -51.64 -20.31 -9.85
C GLU A 254 -50.74 -19.41 -8.98
N TYR A 255 -50.13 -19.96 -7.92
CA TYR A 255 -49.37 -19.20 -6.92
C TYR A 255 -47.86 -19.08 -7.19
N GLU A 256 -47.28 -19.91 -8.07
CA GLU A 256 -45.84 -19.87 -8.35
C GLU A 256 -45.42 -18.81 -9.41
N ASP A 257 -46.35 -18.37 -10.26
CA ASP A 257 -46.06 -17.47 -11.39
C ASP A 257 -45.72 -16.03 -10.92
N GLU A 258 -46.38 -15.52 -9.88
CA GLU A 258 -46.04 -14.24 -9.21
C GLU A 258 -44.65 -14.28 -8.55
N THR A 259 -44.32 -15.38 -7.87
CA THR A 259 -43.02 -15.53 -7.20
C THR A 259 -41.90 -15.62 -8.22
N PHE A 260 -42.11 -16.34 -9.33
CA PHE A 260 -41.18 -16.38 -10.44
C PHE A 260 -41.00 -15.00 -11.11
N LYS A 261 -42.10 -14.29 -11.41
CA LYS A 261 -42.05 -12.92 -11.95
C LYS A 261 -41.31 -11.95 -11.03
N CYS A 262 -41.52 -12.03 -9.72
CA CYS A 262 -40.81 -11.20 -8.74
C CYS A 262 -39.32 -11.54 -8.68
N LEU A 263 -38.94 -12.83 -8.64
CA LEU A 263 -37.52 -13.24 -8.67
C LEU A 263 -36.83 -12.86 -9.98
N TRP A 264 -37.50 -13.03 -11.12
CA TRP A 264 -36.98 -12.64 -12.43
C TRP A 264 -36.82 -11.13 -12.55
N LYS A 265 -37.84 -10.36 -12.12
CA LYS A 265 -37.75 -8.89 -12.09
C LYS A 265 -36.62 -8.43 -11.17
N ASN A 266 -36.52 -8.96 -9.95
CA ASN A 266 -35.42 -8.62 -9.04
C ASN A 266 -34.05 -8.98 -9.65
N ALA A 267 -33.95 -10.08 -10.42
CA ALA A 267 -32.73 -10.43 -11.14
C ALA A 267 -32.44 -9.46 -12.31
N GLN A 268 -33.45 -9.03 -13.06
CA GLN A 268 -33.31 -7.99 -14.09
C GLN A 268 -32.93 -6.64 -13.48
N ASP A 269 -33.55 -6.24 -12.37
CA ASP A 269 -33.25 -5.00 -11.63
C ASP A 269 -31.81 -5.04 -11.09
N VAL A 270 -31.33 -6.19 -10.57
CA VAL A 270 -29.93 -6.38 -10.16
C VAL A 270 -28.96 -6.38 -11.35
N VAL A 271 -29.33 -6.93 -12.50
CA VAL A 271 -28.53 -6.89 -13.74
C VAL A 271 -28.45 -5.46 -14.30
N GLU A 272 -29.56 -4.74 -14.40
CA GLU A 272 -29.56 -3.31 -14.77
C GLU A 272 -28.78 -2.48 -13.75
N PHE A 273 -28.92 -2.75 -12.45
CA PHE A 273 -28.15 -2.06 -11.41
C PHE A 273 -26.66 -2.31 -11.56
N ALA A 274 -26.23 -3.54 -11.88
CA ALA A 274 -24.83 -3.89 -12.13
C ALA A 274 -24.28 -3.35 -13.46
N ILE A 275 -25.12 -3.17 -14.48
CA ILE A 275 -24.75 -2.52 -15.75
C ILE A 275 -24.62 -1.00 -15.57
N LYS A 276 -25.52 -0.38 -14.79
CA LYS A 276 -25.50 1.06 -14.46
C LYS A 276 -24.43 1.40 -13.40
N ASN A 277 -24.11 0.46 -12.52
CA ASN A 277 -23.09 0.57 -11.47
C ASN A 277 -22.10 -0.62 -11.58
N PRO A 278 -21.25 -0.66 -12.61
CA PRO A 278 -20.26 -1.73 -12.75
C PRO A 278 -19.30 -1.73 -11.56
N SER A 279 -18.75 -2.89 -11.22
CA SER A 279 -17.87 -3.08 -10.05
C SER A 279 -16.58 -2.23 -10.07
N SER A 280 -16.29 -1.60 -11.22
CA SER A 280 -15.16 -0.74 -11.54
C SER A 280 -15.32 0.74 -11.16
N VAL A 281 -16.29 1.12 -10.31
CA VAL A 281 -16.48 2.52 -9.87
C VAL A 281 -16.21 2.74 -8.37
N LYS A 282 -15.71 1.73 -7.65
CA LYS A 282 -15.33 1.90 -6.24
C LYS A 282 -14.14 2.85 -6.10
N TYR A 283 -13.31 3.03 -7.13
CA TYR A 283 -12.18 3.96 -7.08
C TYR A 283 -12.65 5.42 -7.05
N GLN A 284 -13.74 5.71 -7.77
CA GLN A 284 -14.44 6.99 -7.71
C GLN A 284 -15.00 7.20 -6.29
N GLN A 285 -15.72 6.21 -5.75
CA GLN A 285 -16.29 6.26 -4.40
C GLN A 285 -15.20 6.42 -3.31
N ASN A 286 -14.08 5.73 -3.44
CA ASN A 286 -12.93 5.81 -2.52
C ASN A 286 -12.22 7.17 -2.62
N PHE A 287 -12.13 7.76 -3.81
CA PHE A 287 -11.63 9.13 -3.99
C PHE A 287 -12.57 10.18 -3.37
N CYS A 288 -13.87 10.09 -3.64
CA CYS A 288 -14.87 10.97 -3.02
C CYS A 288 -14.85 10.84 -1.49
N LEU A 289 -14.71 9.62 -0.94
CA LEU A 289 -14.53 9.40 0.49
C LEU A 289 -13.24 10.05 1.02
N MET A 290 -12.12 9.95 0.29
CA MET A 290 -10.87 10.62 0.66
C MET A 290 -11.06 12.14 0.77
N LEU A 291 -11.74 12.76 -0.20
CA LEU A 291 -12.09 14.19 -0.14
C LEU A 291 -12.94 14.50 1.11
N GLN A 292 -13.96 13.69 1.37
CA GLN A 292 -14.89 13.87 2.49
C GLN A 292 -14.23 13.63 3.86
N GLU A 293 -13.37 12.62 4.02
CA GLU A 293 -12.65 12.36 5.27
C GLU A 293 -11.64 13.47 5.59
N VAL A 294 -10.94 14.01 4.58
CA VAL A 294 -10.04 15.16 4.79
C VAL A 294 -10.82 16.45 5.06
N LEU A 295 -11.93 16.72 4.35
CA LEU A 295 -12.82 17.84 4.68
C LEU A 295 -13.44 17.70 6.09
N ARG A 296 -13.69 16.48 6.58
CA ARG A 296 -14.25 16.25 7.93
C ARG A 296 -13.21 16.33 9.05
N ASN A 297 -12.01 15.77 8.83
CA ASN A 297 -10.98 15.61 9.88
C ASN A 297 -9.91 16.71 9.87
N ASN A 298 -9.78 17.47 8.78
CA ASN A 298 -8.66 18.39 8.55
C ASN A 298 -9.09 19.78 8.04
N ILE A 299 -10.35 20.18 8.24
CA ILE A 299 -10.91 21.46 7.76
C ILE A 299 -10.13 22.70 8.23
N HIS A 300 -9.46 22.62 9.39
CA HIS A 300 -8.61 23.65 9.98
C HIS A 300 -7.25 23.82 9.29
N LEU A 301 -6.90 22.94 8.35
CA LEU A 301 -5.66 22.99 7.57
C LEU A 301 -5.85 23.62 6.18
N LEU A 302 -7.10 23.80 5.72
CA LEU A 302 -7.45 24.23 4.36
C LEU A 302 -7.95 25.68 4.33
N THR A 303 -7.70 26.40 3.23
CA THR A 303 -8.32 27.73 3.00
C THR A 303 -9.76 27.59 2.49
N GLU A 304 -10.57 28.65 2.55
CA GLU A 304 -11.93 28.61 1.98
C GLU A 304 -11.92 28.35 0.47
N ASP A 305 -10.93 28.89 -0.27
CA ASP A 305 -10.74 28.60 -1.70
C ASP A 305 -10.47 27.11 -1.94
N GLU A 306 -9.65 26.48 -1.10
CA GLU A 306 -9.32 25.06 -1.20
C GLU A 306 -10.54 24.18 -0.87
N LYS A 307 -11.31 24.52 0.17
CA LYS A 307 -12.57 23.82 0.51
C LYS A 307 -13.58 23.92 -0.63
N THR A 308 -13.84 25.13 -1.11
CA THR A 308 -14.76 25.41 -2.24
C THR A 308 -14.33 24.65 -3.50
N TYR A 309 -13.02 24.56 -3.75
CA TYR A 309 -12.49 23.81 -4.89
C TYR A 309 -12.69 22.29 -4.73
N ILE A 310 -12.46 21.72 -3.54
CA ILE A 310 -12.74 20.30 -3.26
C ILE A 310 -14.25 20.00 -3.39
N GLU A 311 -15.11 20.85 -2.85
CA GLU A 311 -16.56 20.74 -3.00
C GLU A 311 -16.99 20.85 -4.47
N SER A 312 -16.34 21.72 -5.26
CA SER A 312 -16.61 21.80 -6.70
C SER A 312 -16.31 20.49 -7.44
N PHE A 313 -15.35 19.67 -6.97
CA PHE A 313 -15.11 18.34 -7.55
C PHE A 313 -16.31 17.41 -7.36
N THR A 314 -16.98 17.44 -6.20
CA THR A 314 -18.14 16.57 -5.95
C THR A 314 -19.36 16.97 -6.78
N SER A 315 -19.41 18.21 -7.28
CA SER A 315 -20.42 18.71 -8.23
C SER A 315 -20.19 18.30 -9.70
N LEU A 316 -19.02 17.75 -10.04
CA LEU A 316 -18.72 17.27 -11.40
C LEU A 316 -19.53 16.03 -11.75
N SER A 317 -19.77 15.82 -13.05
CA SER A 317 -20.38 14.57 -13.55
C SER A 317 -19.51 13.34 -13.26
N ASN A 318 -20.13 12.15 -13.17
CA ASN A 318 -19.41 10.90 -12.86
C ASN A 318 -18.24 10.63 -13.81
N ASP A 319 -18.44 10.88 -15.10
CA ASP A 319 -17.41 10.71 -16.13
C ASP A 319 -16.22 11.66 -15.93
N SER A 320 -16.48 12.91 -15.55
CA SER A 320 -15.46 13.90 -15.19
C SER A 320 -14.67 13.49 -13.96
N GLN A 321 -15.34 13.02 -12.91
CA GLN A 321 -14.67 12.53 -11.70
C GLN A 321 -13.77 11.32 -12.00
N ARG A 322 -14.30 10.33 -12.75
CA ARG A 322 -13.55 9.15 -13.19
C ARG A 322 -12.35 9.53 -14.06
N LEU A 323 -12.55 10.42 -15.03
CA LEU A 323 -11.51 10.86 -15.96
C LEU A 323 -10.38 11.57 -15.21
N PHE A 324 -10.70 12.48 -14.29
CA PHE A 324 -9.69 13.15 -13.48
C PHE A 324 -8.84 12.15 -12.68
N ILE A 325 -9.46 11.20 -11.98
CA ILE A 325 -8.73 10.19 -11.20
C ILE A 325 -7.87 9.33 -12.12
N ARG A 326 -8.41 8.87 -13.26
CA ARG A 326 -7.64 8.13 -14.27
C ARG A 326 -6.42 8.92 -14.73
N LEU A 327 -6.56 10.18 -15.14
CA LEU A 327 -5.44 11.04 -15.55
C LEU A 327 -4.42 11.23 -14.42
N TYR A 328 -4.87 11.45 -13.18
CA TYR A 328 -4.00 11.65 -12.01
C TYR A 328 -3.22 10.38 -11.61
N THR A 329 -3.69 9.20 -12.04
CA THR A 329 -3.00 7.90 -11.90
C THR A 329 -2.09 7.51 -13.06
N ARG A 330 -2.00 8.30 -14.14
CA ARG A 330 -1.03 8.11 -15.25
C ARG A 330 0.33 8.75 -14.94
N LYS A 331 1.35 8.48 -15.77
CA LYS A 331 2.59 9.26 -15.87
C LYS A 331 2.35 10.38 -16.90
N GLY A 332 2.23 11.62 -16.43
CA GLY A 332 1.97 12.81 -17.25
C GLY A 332 3.23 13.63 -17.55
N PRO A 333 3.15 14.98 -17.60
CA PRO A 333 2.01 15.81 -17.19
C PRO A 333 0.96 16.05 -18.29
N TRP A 334 1.34 16.00 -19.57
CA TRP A 334 0.42 16.17 -20.71
C TRP A 334 -0.07 14.84 -21.30
N PHE A 335 -1.29 14.84 -21.83
CA PHE A 335 -1.97 13.68 -22.43
C PHE A 335 -2.69 14.10 -23.72
N ARG A 336 -2.49 13.37 -24.83
CA ARG A 336 -3.30 13.56 -26.06
C ARG A 336 -4.70 13.02 -25.85
N MET A 337 -5.71 13.75 -26.34
CA MET A 337 -7.10 13.30 -26.26
C MET A 337 -7.36 11.99 -27.03
N SER A 338 -6.64 11.77 -28.14
CA SER A 338 -6.70 10.52 -28.92
C SER A 338 -6.24 9.27 -28.16
N ASN A 339 -5.52 9.43 -27.06
CA ASN A 339 -4.99 8.34 -26.22
C ASN A 339 -5.79 8.19 -24.90
N ILE A 340 -6.97 8.79 -24.82
CA ILE A 340 -7.87 8.74 -23.66
C ILE A 340 -9.12 7.92 -24.05
N SER A 341 -9.19 6.69 -23.54
CA SER A 341 -10.35 5.82 -23.68
C SER A 341 -10.39 4.84 -22.50
N TYR A 342 -11.52 4.75 -21.82
CA TYR A 342 -11.74 3.86 -20.67
C TYR A 342 -13.18 3.32 -20.74
N PRO A 343 -13.43 2.01 -20.51
CA PRO A 343 -14.77 1.44 -20.64
C PRO A 343 -15.83 2.04 -19.70
N GLU A 344 -15.42 2.58 -18.54
CA GLU A 344 -16.33 3.15 -17.54
C GLU A 344 -16.63 4.66 -17.72
N ILE A 345 -16.23 5.27 -18.84
CA ILE A 345 -16.42 6.70 -19.14
C ILE A 345 -17.07 6.79 -20.53
N LEU A 346 -18.30 7.32 -20.58
CA LEU A 346 -19.15 7.33 -21.77
C LEU A 346 -18.81 8.49 -22.71
N ASP A 347 -18.61 9.69 -22.18
CA ASP A 347 -18.21 10.86 -22.96
C ASP A 347 -16.99 11.56 -22.36
N ALA A 348 -15.81 11.10 -22.78
CA ALA A 348 -14.55 11.72 -22.40
C ALA A 348 -14.39 13.17 -22.91
N GLN A 349 -15.04 13.57 -24.01
CA GLN A 349 -14.92 14.92 -24.57
C GLN A 349 -15.71 15.93 -23.75
N LYS A 350 -16.93 15.58 -23.33
CA LYS A 350 -17.69 16.35 -22.35
C LYS A 350 -16.97 16.36 -21.00
N ALA A 351 -16.47 15.20 -20.54
CA ALA A 351 -15.76 15.12 -19.26
C ALA A 351 -14.54 16.06 -19.19
N VAL A 352 -13.81 16.26 -20.29
CA VAL A 352 -12.74 17.27 -20.36
C VAL A 352 -13.27 18.70 -20.26
N LYS A 353 -14.41 19.03 -20.89
CA LYS A 353 -15.02 20.37 -20.83
C LYS A 353 -15.50 20.69 -19.41
N ASP A 354 -16.28 19.80 -18.81
CA ASP A 354 -16.72 19.86 -17.41
C ASP A 354 -15.51 20.11 -16.46
N LEU A 355 -14.38 19.40 -16.66
CA LEU A 355 -13.16 19.56 -15.87
C LEU A 355 -12.43 20.89 -16.13
N ALA A 356 -12.43 21.38 -17.37
CA ALA A 356 -11.78 22.64 -17.74
C ALA A 356 -12.57 23.86 -17.22
N GLU A 357 -13.90 23.82 -17.29
CA GLU A 357 -14.81 24.83 -16.70
C GLU A 357 -14.67 24.94 -15.17
N LYS A 358 -14.17 23.90 -14.52
CA LYS A 358 -13.84 23.85 -13.08
C LYS A 358 -12.34 23.93 -12.78
N GLU A 359 -11.52 24.35 -13.75
CA GLU A 359 -10.06 24.50 -13.64
C GLU A 359 -9.28 23.24 -13.19
N PHE A 360 -9.84 22.03 -13.25
CA PHE A 360 -9.12 20.80 -12.87
C PHE A 360 -8.13 20.34 -13.94
N VAL A 361 -8.38 20.68 -15.21
CA VAL A 361 -7.47 20.46 -16.33
C VAL A 361 -7.25 21.75 -17.12
N CYS A 362 -6.04 21.91 -17.63
CA CYS A 362 -5.69 22.88 -18.66
C CYS A 362 -5.66 22.17 -20.01
N SER A 363 -6.14 22.83 -21.07
CA SER A 363 -6.16 22.28 -22.44
C SER A 363 -5.37 23.17 -23.41
N VAL A 364 -4.73 22.53 -24.38
CA VAL A 364 -3.93 23.17 -25.43
C VAL A 364 -4.28 22.52 -26.77
N ASP A 365 -4.48 23.37 -27.79
CA ASP A 365 -4.86 22.98 -29.15
C ASP A 365 -4.01 23.75 -30.19
N HIS A 366 -4.18 23.45 -31.48
CA HIS A 366 -3.41 23.99 -32.62
C HIS A 366 -3.22 25.53 -32.65
N GLY A 367 -4.07 26.31 -31.97
CA GLY A 367 -4.00 27.77 -31.89
C GLY A 367 -3.25 28.35 -30.68
N ASN A 368 -2.81 27.52 -29.72
CA ASN A 368 -2.18 27.99 -28.48
C ASN A 368 -0.68 28.29 -28.63
N GLN A 369 -0.20 29.33 -27.94
CA GLN A 369 1.23 29.56 -27.76
C GLN A 369 1.73 28.83 -26.51
N LEU A 370 2.81 28.03 -26.64
CA LEU A 370 3.40 27.30 -25.53
C LEU A 370 4.41 28.17 -24.74
N CYS A 371 4.53 27.89 -23.44
CA CYS A 371 5.65 28.37 -22.63
C CYS A 371 6.84 27.39 -22.69
N GLU A 372 8.02 27.82 -22.23
CA GLU A 372 9.25 27.02 -22.33
C GLU A 372 9.16 25.66 -21.61
N SER A 373 8.58 25.63 -20.40
CA SER A 373 8.39 24.39 -19.63
C SER A 373 7.40 23.43 -20.30
N ASP A 374 6.27 23.92 -20.80
CA ASP A 374 5.30 23.08 -21.49
C ASP A 374 5.82 22.53 -22.82
N MET A 375 6.65 23.26 -23.56
CA MET A 375 7.29 22.71 -24.76
C MET A 375 8.11 21.45 -24.46
N ASN A 376 8.90 21.45 -23.38
CA ASN A 376 9.68 20.28 -23.00
C ASN A 376 8.79 19.09 -22.59
N ASP A 377 7.76 19.35 -21.77
CA ASP A 377 6.81 18.31 -21.35
C ASP A 377 6.03 17.72 -22.54
N ILE A 378 5.57 18.56 -23.47
CA ILE A 378 4.78 18.14 -24.65
C ILE A 378 5.64 17.40 -25.67
N LEU A 379 6.92 17.76 -25.83
CA LEU A 379 7.87 16.98 -26.64
C LEU A 379 8.03 15.53 -26.12
N ASP A 380 7.86 15.29 -24.81
CA ASP A 380 7.83 13.91 -24.26
C ASP A 380 6.50 13.17 -24.51
N VAL A 381 5.46 13.84 -25.00
CA VAL A 381 4.21 13.20 -25.50
C VAL A 381 4.34 12.76 -26.97
N LEU A 382 5.38 13.21 -27.68
CA LEU A 382 5.67 12.76 -29.04
C LEU A 382 6.36 11.39 -29.09
N THR A 383 6.04 10.64 -30.15
CA THR A 383 6.75 9.42 -30.51
C THR A 383 8.13 9.74 -31.09
N VAL A 384 9.03 8.75 -31.08
CA VAL A 384 10.36 8.87 -31.70
C VAL A 384 10.28 9.11 -33.22
N ALA A 385 9.18 8.75 -33.89
CA ALA A 385 8.96 9.07 -35.30
C ALA A 385 8.66 10.56 -35.49
N GLU A 386 7.66 11.09 -34.80
CA GLU A 386 7.27 12.52 -34.88
C GLU A 386 8.42 13.45 -34.47
N LEU A 387 9.17 13.10 -33.40
CA LEU A 387 10.36 13.84 -32.98
C LEU A 387 11.44 13.86 -34.08
N ARG A 388 11.64 12.75 -34.81
CA ARG A 388 12.60 12.69 -35.93
C ARG A 388 12.15 13.50 -37.13
N GLU A 389 10.84 13.54 -37.41
CA GLU A 389 10.28 14.38 -38.48
C GLU A 389 10.45 15.88 -38.17
N ILE A 390 10.11 16.32 -36.94
CA ILE A 390 10.34 17.69 -36.48
C ILE A 390 11.84 18.02 -36.58
N TRP A 391 12.71 17.17 -36.00
CA TRP A 391 14.17 17.35 -36.04
C TRP A 391 14.72 17.47 -37.47
N SER A 392 14.28 16.60 -38.40
CA SER A 392 14.76 16.63 -39.80
C SER A 392 14.21 17.82 -40.59
N PHE A 393 13.01 18.31 -40.28
CA PHE A 393 12.48 19.55 -40.88
C PHE A 393 13.26 20.78 -40.41
N LEU A 394 13.50 20.90 -39.09
CA LEU A 394 14.24 22.02 -38.48
C LEU A 394 15.70 22.10 -38.96
N LEU A 395 16.42 20.96 -38.94
CA LEU A 395 17.86 20.91 -39.23
C LEU A 395 18.23 20.60 -40.69
N LYS A 396 17.24 20.31 -41.55
CA LYS A 396 17.40 19.96 -42.98
C LYS A 396 18.43 18.85 -43.24
N LYS A 397 18.56 17.92 -42.28
CA LYS A 397 19.50 16.79 -42.28
C LYS A 397 18.73 15.49 -42.04
N ARG A 398 19.25 14.36 -42.53
CA ARG A 398 18.73 13.04 -42.14
C ARG A 398 19.16 12.72 -40.71
N CYS A 399 18.21 12.36 -39.85
CA CYS A 399 18.48 11.96 -38.48
C CYS A 399 19.20 10.60 -38.44
N GLY A 400 20.20 10.46 -37.56
CA GLY A 400 20.83 9.17 -37.28
C GLY A 400 19.87 8.26 -36.52
N HIS A 401 19.60 7.06 -37.04
CA HIS A 401 18.62 6.14 -36.44
C HIS A 401 18.94 5.67 -35.00
N SER A 402 20.13 5.96 -34.48
CA SER A 402 20.61 5.57 -33.15
C SER A 402 20.34 6.57 -32.02
N MET A 403 19.88 7.79 -32.28
CA MET A 403 19.59 8.77 -31.21
C MET A 403 18.42 8.31 -30.32
N LYS A 404 18.59 8.43 -28.98
CA LYS A 404 17.52 8.19 -28.00
C LYS A 404 16.51 9.34 -28.02
N LYS A 405 15.34 9.12 -27.39
CA LYS A 405 14.26 10.11 -27.34
C LYS A 405 14.70 11.43 -26.67
N GLN A 406 15.32 11.36 -25.49
CA GLN A 406 15.76 12.54 -24.74
C GLN A 406 16.88 13.32 -25.44
N ASP A 407 17.75 12.64 -26.19
CA ASP A 407 18.77 13.28 -27.05
C ASP A 407 18.10 14.12 -28.16
N LEU A 408 17.01 13.62 -28.75
CA LEU A 408 16.25 14.32 -29.79
C LEU A 408 15.52 15.55 -29.22
N ILE A 409 14.85 15.41 -28.07
CA ILE A 409 14.19 16.53 -27.38
C ILE A 409 15.21 17.62 -27.03
N SER A 410 16.32 17.24 -26.39
CA SER A 410 17.43 18.15 -26.07
C SER A 410 18.00 18.84 -27.31
N SER A 411 18.14 18.12 -28.42
CA SER A 411 18.62 18.66 -29.70
C SER A 411 17.61 19.62 -30.36
N ILE A 412 16.30 19.40 -30.23
CA ILE A 412 15.27 20.30 -30.74
C ILE A 412 15.28 21.62 -29.95
N LEU A 413 15.21 21.54 -28.62
CA LEU A 413 15.18 22.71 -27.73
C LEU A 413 16.42 23.59 -27.90
N SER A 414 17.62 22.99 -27.86
CA SER A 414 18.89 23.72 -28.02
C SER A 414 19.09 24.33 -29.42
N THR A 415 18.50 23.74 -30.47
CA THR A 415 18.56 24.32 -31.83
C THR A 415 17.65 25.54 -31.98
N TYR A 416 16.55 25.60 -31.23
CA TYR A 416 15.44 26.52 -31.51
C TYR A 416 15.14 27.57 -30.43
N ALA A 417 16.09 27.81 -29.53
CA ALA A 417 16.04 28.73 -28.38
C ALA A 417 15.68 30.22 -28.69
N GLY A 418 15.37 30.58 -29.93
CA GLY A 418 14.92 31.92 -30.34
C GLY A 418 13.77 31.95 -31.37
N LEU A 419 13.15 30.81 -31.69
CA LEU A 419 12.07 30.70 -32.70
C LEU A 419 10.85 29.91 -32.21
N TRP A 420 10.61 29.95 -30.89
CA TRP A 420 9.58 29.17 -30.19
C TRP A 420 8.15 29.18 -30.78
N PRO A 421 7.61 30.28 -31.35
CA PRO A 421 6.25 30.27 -31.90
C PRO A 421 6.08 29.26 -33.05
N HIS A 422 7.04 29.16 -33.97
CA HIS A 422 6.94 28.23 -35.10
C HIS A 422 7.12 26.77 -34.65
N LEU A 423 8.00 26.52 -33.68
CA LEU A 423 8.13 25.20 -33.06
C LEU A 423 6.87 24.81 -32.28
N SER A 424 6.22 25.75 -31.60
CA SER A 424 4.94 25.50 -30.92
C SER A 424 3.89 25.00 -31.90
N THR A 425 3.68 25.71 -33.02
CA THR A 425 2.76 25.26 -34.08
C THR A 425 3.13 23.86 -34.60
N MET A 426 4.40 23.62 -34.93
CA MET A 426 4.87 22.30 -35.42
C MET A 426 4.66 21.16 -34.43
N ILE A 427 4.78 21.41 -33.12
CA ILE A 427 4.51 20.41 -32.08
C ILE A 427 3.01 20.12 -32.02
N LEU A 428 2.20 21.17 -31.94
CA LEU A 428 0.75 21.05 -31.76
C LEU A 428 0.06 20.43 -32.98
N ASP A 429 0.56 20.71 -34.19
CA ASP A 429 0.18 20.04 -35.43
C ASP A 429 0.40 18.52 -35.44
N ARG A 430 1.23 17.98 -34.51
CA ARG A 430 1.47 16.54 -34.36
C ARG A 430 0.87 15.95 -33.10
N THR A 431 0.75 16.71 -32.01
CA THR A 431 0.06 16.21 -30.81
C THR A 431 -1.45 16.24 -30.93
N GLY A 432 -1.99 17.22 -31.66
CA GLY A 432 -3.40 17.59 -31.59
C GLY A 432 -3.81 18.06 -30.18
N PHE A 433 -5.12 18.12 -29.94
CA PHE A 433 -5.71 18.53 -28.66
C PHE A 433 -5.14 17.72 -27.47
N CYS A 434 -4.51 18.44 -26.55
CA CYS A 434 -3.83 17.89 -25.37
C CYS A 434 -4.36 18.51 -24.08
N ILE A 435 -4.33 17.73 -23.00
CA ILE A 435 -4.73 18.16 -21.66
C ILE A 435 -3.66 17.84 -20.61
N LYS A 436 -3.57 18.67 -19.58
CA LYS A 436 -2.70 18.53 -18.40
C LYS A 436 -3.52 18.84 -17.16
N ILE A 437 -3.25 18.16 -16.06
CA ILE A 437 -3.91 18.49 -14.78
C ILE A 437 -3.38 19.86 -14.33
N SER A 438 -4.26 20.75 -13.86
CA SER A 438 -3.84 22.09 -13.45
C SER A 438 -2.91 22.03 -12.23
N SER A 439 -1.97 22.95 -12.11
CA SER A 439 -1.04 23.00 -10.96
C SER A 439 -1.77 23.18 -9.62
N LYS A 440 -2.92 23.88 -9.64
CA LYS A 440 -3.87 24.02 -8.53
C LYS A 440 -4.43 22.66 -8.09
N ALA A 441 -4.89 21.85 -9.05
CA ALA A 441 -5.37 20.50 -8.79
C ALA A 441 -4.23 19.53 -8.39
N GLU A 442 -3.06 19.58 -9.04
CA GLU A 442 -1.93 18.70 -8.72
C GLU A 442 -1.46 18.92 -7.28
N SER A 443 -1.27 20.18 -6.89
CA SER A 443 -0.90 20.60 -5.53
C SER A 443 -1.92 20.15 -4.48
N LEU A 444 -3.21 20.50 -4.67
CA LEU A 444 -4.21 20.25 -3.63
C LEU A 444 -4.53 18.75 -3.49
N ILE A 445 -4.65 18.01 -4.59
CA ILE A 445 -4.87 16.56 -4.50
C ILE A 445 -3.65 15.84 -3.90
N TRP A 446 -2.42 16.31 -4.16
CA TRP A 446 -1.24 15.74 -3.48
C TRP A 446 -1.27 16.01 -1.98
N ARG A 447 -1.63 17.22 -1.54
CA ARG A 447 -1.86 17.51 -0.10
C ARG A 447 -2.91 16.58 0.51
N ILE A 448 -4.01 16.33 -0.20
CA ILE A 448 -5.07 15.43 0.27
C ILE A 448 -4.58 13.98 0.34
N GLU A 449 -3.83 13.48 -0.66
CA GLU A 449 -3.16 12.17 -0.60
C GLU A 449 -2.29 12.06 0.67
N ARG A 450 -1.55 13.13 1.03
CA ARG A 450 -0.68 13.16 2.22
C ARG A 450 -1.45 13.18 3.53
N LEU A 451 -2.48 14.02 3.65
CA LEU A 451 -3.34 14.09 4.83
C LEU A 451 -4.13 12.80 5.05
N PHE A 452 -4.52 12.12 3.97
CA PHE A 452 -5.28 10.88 4.02
C PHE A 452 -4.40 9.66 4.30
N PHE A 453 -3.47 9.31 3.41
CA PHE A 453 -2.67 8.09 3.52
C PHE A 453 -1.60 8.15 4.62
N LEU A 454 -1.16 9.35 5.01
CA LEU A 454 -0.11 9.58 6.02
C LEU A 454 1.20 8.83 5.71
N ASN A 455 1.48 8.57 4.42
CA ASN A 455 2.72 7.98 3.91
C ASN A 455 2.95 8.36 2.43
N GLY A 456 4.13 8.03 1.89
CA GLY A 456 4.47 8.23 0.47
C GLY A 456 4.47 6.95 -0.39
N GLU A 457 4.15 5.79 0.19
CA GLU A 457 4.16 4.50 -0.53
C GLU A 457 2.83 4.20 -1.24
N GLN A 458 1.74 4.86 -0.80
CA GLN A 458 0.39 4.82 -1.36
C GLN A 458 0.05 6.10 -2.14
N ASP A 459 -0.69 5.94 -3.24
CA ASP A 459 -1.28 6.98 -4.08
C ASP A 459 -2.69 6.57 -4.54
N LEU A 460 -3.37 7.35 -5.38
CA LEU A 460 -4.69 7.00 -5.94
C LEU A 460 -4.75 5.65 -6.68
N LEU A 461 -3.62 5.10 -7.16
CA LEU A 461 -3.62 3.77 -7.77
C LEU A 461 -3.99 2.69 -6.74
N SER A 462 -3.76 2.92 -5.45
CA SER A 462 -4.22 2.06 -4.36
C SER A 462 -5.74 1.80 -4.44
N PHE A 463 -6.54 2.80 -4.83
CA PHE A 463 -7.98 2.63 -5.02
C PHE A 463 -8.30 1.76 -6.24
N LEU A 464 -7.68 2.03 -7.39
CA LEU A 464 -7.81 1.19 -8.59
C LEU A 464 -7.39 -0.29 -8.34
N LEU A 465 -6.40 -0.52 -7.47
CA LEU A 465 -5.99 -1.86 -7.06
C LEU A 465 -6.97 -2.54 -6.09
N VAL A 466 -7.78 -1.79 -5.34
CA VAL A 466 -8.90 -2.31 -4.55
C VAL A 466 -10.05 -2.73 -5.46
N ASP A 467 -10.41 -1.91 -6.45
CA ASP A 467 -11.49 -2.19 -7.41
C ASP A 467 -11.30 -3.52 -8.13
N ILE A 468 -10.12 -3.76 -8.70
CA ILE A 468 -9.77 -5.01 -9.41
C ILE A 468 -9.44 -6.18 -8.46
N GLY A 469 -9.63 -6.01 -7.15
CA GLY A 469 -9.39 -7.05 -6.14
C GLY A 469 -7.93 -7.51 -6.04
N LYS A 470 -6.97 -6.63 -6.33
CA LYS A 470 -5.52 -6.85 -6.13
C LYS A 470 -5.08 -6.50 -4.71
N ILE A 471 -5.73 -5.53 -4.08
CA ILE A 471 -5.53 -5.15 -2.67
C ILE A 471 -6.85 -5.27 -1.92
N LYS A 472 -6.80 -5.84 -0.71
CA LYS A 472 -7.86 -5.83 0.30
C LYS A 472 -7.25 -5.25 1.57
N TYR A 473 -7.91 -4.32 2.25
CA TYR A 473 -7.42 -3.74 3.50
C TYR A 473 -7.96 -4.48 4.74
N PRO A 474 -7.26 -4.42 5.89
CA PRO A 474 -7.73 -4.99 7.15
C PRO A 474 -8.98 -4.28 7.67
N THR A 475 -9.65 -4.89 8.64
CA THR A 475 -10.80 -4.28 9.36
C THR A 475 -10.37 -3.95 10.77
N TYR A 476 -10.63 -2.71 11.20
CA TYR A 476 -10.26 -2.13 12.50
C TYR A 476 -11.09 -0.87 12.75
N SER A 477 -11.14 -0.37 13.99
CA SER A 477 -11.82 0.89 14.32
C SER A 477 -10.90 2.11 14.15
N CYS A 478 -11.40 3.18 13.53
CA CYS A 478 -10.70 4.46 13.41
C CYS A 478 -11.13 5.44 14.53
N THR A 479 -10.61 5.24 15.75
CA THR A 479 -10.88 6.14 16.89
C THR A 479 -9.91 7.33 16.87
N ILE A 480 -10.27 8.38 16.13
CA ILE A 480 -9.48 9.61 16.00
C ILE A 480 -9.89 10.59 17.11
N LEU A 481 -8.93 10.95 17.97
CA LEU A 481 -9.08 11.98 19.00
C LEU A 481 -8.20 13.21 18.72
N ASP A 482 -6.97 12.97 18.25
CA ASP A 482 -5.96 14.01 18.02
C ASP A 482 -5.60 14.13 16.53
N PRO A 483 -5.71 15.33 15.91
CA PRO A 483 -5.29 15.54 14.53
C PRO A 483 -3.75 15.52 14.40
N ILE A 484 -3.23 14.91 13.33
CA ILE A 484 -1.78 14.84 13.05
C ILE A 484 -1.12 16.22 12.99
N PHE A 485 -1.78 17.18 12.34
CA PHE A 485 -1.32 18.56 12.23
C PHE A 485 -2.26 19.48 13.01
N SER A 486 -1.69 20.25 13.94
CA SER A 486 -2.44 21.18 14.79
C SER A 486 -2.83 22.49 14.09
N ASN A 487 -2.12 22.87 13.02
CA ASN A 487 -2.40 24.07 12.23
C ASN A 487 -1.79 23.97 10.82
N ARG A 488 -2.26 24.83 9.90
CA ARG A 488 -1.79 24.89 8.50
C ARG A 488 -0.30 25.21 8.37
N THR A 489 0.29 26.05 9.22
CA THR A 489 1.72 26.41 9.15
C THR A 489 2.61 25.18 9.35
N ASN A 490 2.26 24.30 10.30
CA ASN A 490 2.96 23.04 10.54
C ASN A 490 2.84 22.06 9.36
N LEU A 491 1.69 22.04 8.68
CA LEU A 491 1.50 21.27 7.45
C LEU A 491 2.37 21.82 6.32
N LEU A 492 2.30 23.12 6.01
CA LEU A 492 3.06 23.73 4.92
C LEU A 492 4.57 23.58 5.10
N ALA A 493 5.08 23.69 6.33
CA ALA A 493 6.50 23.44 6.62
C ALA A 493 6.89 21.96 6.40
N TYR A 494 5.99 21.02 6.69
CA TYR A 494 6.19 19.59 6.41
C TYR A 494 6.18 19.31 4.90
N GLU A 495 5.32 19.98 4.14
CA GLU A 495 5.30 19.94 2.67
C GLU A 495 6.61 20.48 2.08
N GLU A 496 7.07 21.67 2.50
CA GLU A 496 8.36 22.25 2.08
C GLU A 496 9.54 21.30 2.34
N ALA A 497 9.55 20.64 3.50
CA ALA A 497 10.61 19.68 3.83
C ALA A 497 10.61 18.45 2.90
N ILE A 498 9.43 18.02 2.40
CA ILE A 498 9.32 16.98 1.38
C ILE A 498 9.74 17.51 0.00
N GLU A 499 9.46 18.77 -0.35
CA GLU A 499 9.99 19.40 -1.57
C GLU A 499 11.53 19.39 -1.57
N VAL A 500 12.16 19.84 -0.47
CA VAL A 500 13.64 19.81 -0.31
C VAL A 500 14.19 18.39 -0.41
N ALA A 501 13.50 17.41 0.18
CA ALA A 501 13.87 16.00 0.06
C ALA A 501 13.82 15.51 -1.41
N GLN A 502 12.74 15.81 -2.14
CA GLN A 502 12.61 15.43 -3.55
C GLN A 502 13.68 16.12 -4.42
N ILE A 503 13.93 17.41 -4.22
CA ILE A 503 14.98 18.17 -4.93
C ILE A 503 16.35 17.53 -4.71
N MET A 504 16.66 17.10 -3.47
CA MET A 504 17.92 16.42 -3.17
C MET A 504 18.05 15.08 -3.90
N ASP A 505 16.99 14.27 -3.93
CA ASP A 505 16.96 12.96 -4.59
C ASP A 505 17.16 13.10 -6.12
N GLU A 506 16.50 14.09 -6.73
CA GLU A 506 16.67 14.46 -8.14
C GLU A 506 18.05 15.06 -8.45
N ALA A 507 18.62 15.84 -7.52
CA ALA A 507 19.98 16.39 -7.66
C ALA A 507 21.05 15.31 -7.60
N LEU A 508 20.84 14.25 -6.80
CA LEU A 508 21.74 13.09 -6.74
C LEU A 508 21.71 12.25 -8.02
N ASP A 509 20.55 12.05 -8.65
CA ASP A 509 20.49 11.39 -9.97
C ASP A 509 21.14 12.25 -11.06
N ALA A 510 20.94 13.56 -11.01
CA ALA A 510 21.53 14.52 -11.95
C ALA A 510 23.02 14.85 -11.65
N ASN A 511 23.61 14.29 -10.59
CA ASN A 511 24.97 14.60 -10.09
C ASN A 511 25.24 16.11 -9.87
N ARG A 512 24.22 16.87 -9.44
CA ARG A 512 24.27 18.32 -9.19
C ARG A 512 24.69 18.64 -7.75
N THR A 513 25.98 18.52 -7.47
CA THR A 513 26.59 18.73 -6.14
C THR A 513 26.21 20.07 -5.49
N ASP A 514 26.12 21.15 -6.28
CA ASP A 514 25.71 22.48 -5.82
C ASP A 514 24.29 22.47 -5.20
N VAL A 515 23.35 21.80 -5.85
CA VAL A 515 21.97 21.67 -5.36
C VAL A 515 21.90 20.74 -4.16
N VAL A 516 22.68 19.66 -4.14
CA VAL A 516 22.77 18.74 -2.98
C VAL A 516 23.26 19.48 -1.73
N LEU A 517 24.31 20.31 -1.86
CA LEU A 517 24.83 21.11 -0.74
C LEU A 517 23.80 22.14 -0.26
N ARG A 518 23.16 22.89 -1.18
CA ARG A 518 22.11 23.84 -0.81
C ARG A 518 20.92 23.16 -0.09
N CYS A 519 20.56 21.92 -0.45
CA CYS A 519 19.52 21.18 0.26
C CYS A 519 19.90 20.86 1.72
N ILE A 520 21.19 20.65 2.01
CA ILE A 520 21.70 20.47 3.38
C ILE A 520 21.63 21.80 4.14
N GLU A 521 22.08 22.89 3.53
CA GLU A 521 22.06 24.25 4.10
C GLU A 521 20.63 24.73 4.44
N ILE A 522 19.67 24.52 3.54
CA ILE A 522 18.24 24.80 3.78
C ILE A 522 17.74 23.99 4.98
N ALA A 523 18.01 22.68 5.00
CA ALA A 523 17.55 21.78 6.05
C ALA A 523 18.17 22.11 7.43
N GLU A 524 19.45 22.47 7.48
CA GLU A 524 20.12 22.90 8.72
C GLU A 524 19.59 24.25 9.21
N SER A 525 19.39 25.22 8.30
CA SER A 525 18.87 26.55 8.60
C SER A 525 17.42 26.50 9.11
N ARG A 526 16.51 25.84 8.39
CA ARG A 526 15.09 25.70 8.76
C ARG A 526 14.88 24.94 10.08
N VAL A 527 15.81 24.08 10.48
CA VAL A 527 15.78 23.37 11.77
C VAL A 527 16.37 24.20 12.91
N SER A 528 17.43 24.97 12.64
CA SER A 528 18.14 25.76 13.67
C SER A 528 17.30 26.90 14.27
N THR A 529 16.19 27.28 13.62
CA THR A 529 15.22 28.25 14.16
C THR A 529 14.25 27.65 15.20
N VAL A 530 14.24 26.33 15.39
CA VAL A 530 13.23 25.59 16.18
C VAL A 530 13.84 24.89 17.42
N LEU A 531 14.95 25.41 17.95
CA LEU A 531 15.76 24.72 18.96
C LEU A 531 15.30 24.98 20.42
N PRO A 532 15.39 23.98 21.32
CA PRO A 532 15.70 22.58 21.07
C PRO A 532 14.42 21.75 20.78
N ILE A 533 14.51 20.81 19.83
CA ILE A 533 13.39 19.92 19.49
C ILE A 533 13.31 18.80 20.53
N GLN A 534 12.59 19.08 21.62
CA GLN A 534 12.14 18.06 22.56
C GLN A 534 10.83 17.46 22.04
N TYR A 535 10.88 16.23 21.52
CA TYR A 535 9.65 15.46 21.34
C TYR A 535 9.12 15.08 22.72
N SER A 536 7.91 15.56 23.03
CA SER A 536 7.31 15.48 24.36
C SER A 536 7.29 14.03 24.88
N THR A 537 8.05 13.74 25.93
CA THR A 537 7.98 12.45 26.64
C THR A 537 6.79 12.37 27.60
N SER A 538 5.87 13.33 27.52
CA SER A 538 4.55 13.28 28.14
C SER A 538 3.78 12.07 27.62
N GLU A 539 3.32 11.22 28.54
CA GLU A 539 2.64 9.95 28.26
C GLU A 539 1.31 10.12 27.47
N SER A 540 0.83 11.37 27.34
CA SER A 540 -0.38 11.77 26.62
C SER A 540 -0.20 12.07 25.13
N GLN A 541 1.03 12.18 24.58
CA GLN A 541 1.23 12.42 23.14
C GLN A 541 1.64 11.14 22.40
N SER A 542 0.87 10.83 21.35
CA SER A 542 1.03 9.69 20.45
C SER A 542 2.43 9.69 19.82
N THR A 543 3.29 8.80 20.32
CA THR A 543 4.76 8.82 20.07
C THR A 543 5.21 8.83 18.61
N PHE A 544 4.34 8.49 17.65
CA PHE A 544 4.63 8.55 16.22
C PHE A 544 4.40 9.94 15.59
N HIS A 545 3.65 10.86 16.21
CA HIS A 545 3.32 12.19 15.63
C HIS A 545 4.57 12.98 15.16
N HIS A 546 5.71 12.78 15.82
CA HIS A 546 6.99 13.40 15.45
C HIS A 546 7.42 13.16 13.99
N ILE A 547 6.99 12.05 13.34
CA ILE A 547 7.34 11.76 11.95
C ILE A 547 6.62 12.66 10.93
N PHE A 548 5.55 13.34 11.37
CA PHE A 548 4.76 14.28 10.58
C PHE A 548 5.19 15.74 10.85
N THR A 549 6.50 15.97 11.03
CA THR A 549 7.06 17.29 11.32
C THR A 549 8.17 17.64 10.34
N ALA A 550 8.27 18.91 9.95
CA ALA A 550 9.31 19.40 9.04
C ALA A 550 10.73 19.04 9.51
N PRO A 551 11.11 19.20 10.80
CA PRO A 551 12.43 18.81 11.26
C PRO A 551 12.70 17.31 11.14
N TRP A 552 11.70 16.45 11.35
CA TRP A 552 11.93 15.02 11.18
C TRP A 552 12.25 14.65 9.73
N ILE A 553 11.60 15.28 8.74
CA ILE A 553 11.95 15.13 7.32
C ILE A 553 13.35 15.71 7.05
N TYR A 554 13.64 16.93 7.49
CA TYR A 554 14.96 17.56 7.34
C TYR A 554 16.09 16.71 7.94
N SER A 555 15.88 16.04 9.08
CA SER A 555 16.87 15.12 9.64
C SER A 555 17.23 13.96 8.69
N LYS A 556 16.33 13.57 7.77
CA LYS A 556 16.60 12.51 6.77
C LYS A 556 17.31 13.08 5.53
N VAL A 557 16.98 14.32 5.11
CA VAL A 557 17.75 15.10 4.13
C VAL A 557 19.21 15.23 4.59
N ILE A 558 19.43 15.70 5.82
CA ILE A 558 20.76 15.89 6.40
C ILE A 558 21.49 14.55 6.59
N THR A 559 20.79 13.47 6.97
CA THR A 559 21.38 12.12 7.03
C THR A 559 21.88 11.62 5.67
N LEU A 560 21.14 11.90 4.59
CA LEU A 560 21.56 11.59 3.22
C LEU A 560 22.73 12.49 2.79
N GLY A 561 22.70 13.76 3.18
CA GLY A 561 23.79 14.74 2.95
C GLY A 561 25.10 14.33 3.60
N ILE A 562 25.06 13.82 4.83
CA ILE A 562 26.21 13.20 5.51
C ILE A 562 26.75 12.03 4.68
N SER A 563 25.90 11.11 4.20
CA SER A 563 26.37 10.00 3.36
C SER A 563 26.99 10.44 2.03
N PHE A 564 26.64 11.63 1.53
CA PHE A 564 27.24 12.25 0.35
C PHE A 564 28.59 12.92 0.68
N LEU A 565 28.65 13.73 1.75
CA LEU A 565 29.88 14.36 2.24
C LEU A 565 30.96 13.33 2.61
N GLU A 566 30.57 12.18 3.18
CA GLU A 566 31.47 11.03 3.42
C GLU A 566 32.12 10.50 2.12
N GLN A 567 31.35 10.42 1.02
CA GLN A 567 31.84 9.93 -0.28
C GLN A 567 32.79 10.95 -0.93
N GLU A 568 32.47 12.24 -0.82
CA GLU A 568 33.35 13.36 -1.18
C GLU A 568 34.53 13.56 -0.21
N ARG A 569 34.66 12.70 0.82
CA ARG A 569 35.72 12.72 1.85
C ARG A 569 35.76 14.01 2.69
N ARG A 570 34.66 14.75 2.75
CA ARG A 570 34.45 15.97 3.54
C ARG A 570 34.14 15.62 5.01
N TYR A 571 35.06 14.86 5.63
CA TYR A 571 34.88 14.30 6.97
C TYR A 571 34.81 15.37 8.07
N ARG A 572 35.42 16.55 7.88
CA ARG A 572 35.32 17.69 8.82
C ARG A 572 33.87 18.17 8.92
N ASP A 573 33.32 18.55 7.78
CA ASP A 573 31.96 19.05 7.58
C ASP A 573 30.95 18.02 8.09
N THR A 574 31.20 16.73 7.79
CA THR A 574 30.44 15.58 8.31
C THR A 574 30.47 15.51 9.84
N VAL A 575 31.63 15.65 10.47
CA VAL A 575 31.80 15.63 11.93
C VAL A 575 31.09 16.82 12.60
N GLU A 576 31.14 17.99 11.99
CA GLU A 576 30.47 19.21 12.48
C GLU A 576 28.94 19.05 12.41
N LEU A 577 28.41 18.62 11.26
CA LEU A 577 26.99 18.36 11.02
C LEU A 577 26.43 17.19 11.87
N LEU A 578 27.23 16.15 12.13
CA LEU A 578 26.88 15.06 13.05
C LEU A 578 26.91 15.48 14.52
N LYS A 579 27.82 16.37 14.92
CA LYS A 579 27.83 16.98 16.27
C LYS A 579 26.60 17.87 16.45
N TRP A 580 26.22 18.67 15.45
CA TRP A 580 24.98 19.45 15.44
C TRP A 580 23.73 18.55 15.55
N LEU A 581 23.58 17.53 14.69
CA LEU A 581 22.43 16.60 14.71
C LEU A 581 22.19 15.97 16.08
N GLN A 582 23.25 15.54 16.77
CA GLN A 582 23.13 14.90 18.09
C GLN A 582 22.77 15.87 19.22
N ASN A 583 23.00 17.17 19.04
CA ASN A 583 22.54 18.22 19.96
C ASN A 583 21.08 18.60 19.71
N VAL A 584 20.66 18.66 18.43
CA VAL A 584 19.30 19.02 18.03
C VAL A 584 18.30 17.89 18.30
N TYR A 585 18.57 16.70 17.78
CA TYR A 585 17.65 15.57 17.80
C TYR A 585 17.94 14.67 19.00
N THR A 586 17.53 15.12 20.19
CA THR A 586 17.74 14.41 21.46
C THR A 586 17.09 13.02 21.49
N CYS A 587 16.01 12.80 20.74
CA CYS A 587 15.26 11.55 20.67
C CYS A 587 14.91 11.17 19.22
N ASP A 588 15.78 10.44 18.52
CA ASP A 588 15.48 9.85 17.20
C ASP A 588 16.14 8.46 17.07
N VAL A 589 15.45 7.51 16.45
CA VAL A 589 15.94 6.15 16.15
C VAL A 589 17.23 6.11 15.31
N LYS A 590 17.59 7.23 14.66
CA LYS A 590 18.86 7.39 13.93
C LYS A 590 20.03 7.84 14.80
N ARG A 591 19.85 8.18 16.08
CA ARG A 591 20.98 8.55 16.97
C ARG A 591 22.09 7.50 16.98
N GLY A 592 21.75 6.21 17.10
CA GLY A 592 22.73 5.12 17.00
C GLY A 592 23.52 5.09 15.69
N TYR A 593 22.91 5.49 14.57
CA TYR A 593 23.60 5.64 13.29
C TYR A 593 24.49 6.88 13.27
N TRP A 594 24.01 8.04 13.75
CA TRP A 594 24.79 9.28 13.78
C TRP A 594 26.00 9.20 14.72
N THR A 595 25.85 8.63 15.92
CA THR A 595 26.97 8.41 16.86
C THR A 595 27.99 7.40 16.31
N LEU A 596 27.52 6.37 15.61
CA LEU A 596 28.37 5.42 14.88
C LEU A 596 29.17 6.10 13.77
N ARG A 597 28.52 6.95 12.97
CA ARG A 597 29.21 7.74 11.93
C ARG A 597 30.21 8.71 12.54
N LEU A 598 29.82 9.52 13.52
CA LEU A 598 30.69 10.51 14.16
C LEU A 598 31.98 9.86 14.69
N SER A 599 31.86 8.67 15.31
CA SER A 599 33.01 7.90 15.77
C SER A 599 33.91 7.39 14.62
N VAL A 600 33.36 7.03 13.46
CA VAL A 600 34.14 6.68 12.25
C VAL A 600 34.81 7.89 11.62
N ASP A 601 34.12 9.02 11.51
CA ASP A 601 34.61 10.19 10.79
C ASP A 601 35.68 10.96 11.60
N LEU A 602 35.57 10.94 12.94
CA LEU A 602 36.66 11.33 13.84
C LEU A 602 37.90 10.41 13.70
N GLU A 603 37.70 9.11 13.45
CA GLU A 603 38.81 8.17 13.20
C GLU A 603 39.47 8.43 11.84
N HIS A 604 38.70 8.79 10.80
CA HIS A 604 39.25 9.24 9.52
C HIS A 604 40.05 10.55 9.61
N LEU A 605 39.69 11.45 10.51
CA LEU A 605 40.45 12.67 10.82
C LEU A 605 41.64 12.44 11.78
N GLY A 606 41.84 11.21 12.28
CA GLY A 606 42.92 10.86 13.21
C GLY A 606 42.66 11.17 14.69
N TYR A 607 41.47 11.67 15.04
CA TYR A 607 41.06 11.98 16.41
C TYR A 607 40.61 10.71 17.17
N ILE A 608 41.53 9.75 17.34
CA ILE A 608 41.24 8.39 17.85
C ILE A 608 40.64 8.40 19.26
N ASP A 609 41.06 9.31 20.14
CA ASP A 609 40.54 9.38 21.51
C ASP A 609 39.15 10.04 21.59
N GLU A 610 38.85 11.04 20.75
CA GLU A 610 37.47 11.52 20.56
C GLU A 610 36.58 10.44 19.95
N SER A 611 37.07 9.72 18.94
CA SER A 611 36.36 8.60 18.30
C SER A 611 35.98 7.52 19.32
N LEU A 612 36.91 7.13 20.20
CA LEU A 612 36.66 6.22 21.31
C LEU A 612 35.66 6.81 22.31
N GLN A 613 35.81 8.06 22.73
CA GLN A 613 34.92 8.69 23.71
C GLN A 613 33.47 8.81 23.18
N VAL A 614 33.28 9.11 21.89
CA VAL A 614 31.98 9.11 21.23
C VAL A 614 31.38 7.69 21.22
N ALA A 615 32.19 6.67 20.94
CA ALA A 615 31.72 5.28 20.98
C ALA A 615 31.37 4.80 22.40
N GLU A 616 32.10 5.23 23.43
CA GLU A 616 31.81 4.93 24.84
C GLU A 616 30.53 5.65 25.30
N ASN A 617 30.40 6.95 25.03
CA ASN A 617 29.23 7.75 25.37
C ASN A 617 27.96 7.23 24.67
N GLY A 618 28.07 6.83 23.40
CA GLY A 618 26.95 6.27 22.63
C GLY A 618 26.39 4.96 23.18
N LEU A 619 27.10 4.25 24.06
CA LEU A 619 26.55 3.06 24.73
C LEU A 619 25.68 3.40 25.94
N LEU A 620 25.73 4.64 26.42
CA LEU A 620 24.89 5.17 27.50
C LEU A 620 23.56 5.74 26.97
N ASP A 621 23.50 6.08 25.68
CA ASP A 621 22.33 6.65 25.03
C ASP A 621 21.27 5.56 24.72
N PRO A 622 20.00 5.72 25.18
CA PRO A 622 18.96 4.71 25.02
C PRO A 622 18.46 4.56 23.57
N TRP A 623 18.70 5.54 22.69
CA TRP A 623 18.34 5.47 21.28
C TRP A 623 19.37 4.73 20.43
N VAL A 624 20.42 4.16 21.05
CA VAL A 624 21.44 3.37 20.36
C VAL A 624 21.13 1.88 20.50
N ARG A 625 20.33 1.38 19.55
CA ARG A 625 19.69 0.06 19.54
C ARG A 625 20.30 -0.90 18.49
N ALA A 626 19.96 -2.18 18.59
CA ALA A 626 20.35 -3.30 17.67
C ALA A 626 21.77 -3.20 17.07
N GLY A 627 21.91 -3.28 15.74
CA GLY A 627 23.20 -3.27 15.04
C GLY A 627 24.07 -2.04 15.25
N SER A 628 23.47 -0.88 15.55
CA SER A 628 24.24 0.33 15.91
C SER A 628 24.95 0.16 17.25
N ARG A 629 24.25 -0.43 18.23
CA ARG A 629 24.82 -0.77 19.55
C ARG A 629 25.97 -1.78 19.41
N MET A 630 25.77 -2.82 18.62
CA MET A 630 26.78 -3.84 18.32
C MET A 630 28.04 -3.21 17.67
N ALA A 631 27.84 -2.33 16.68
CA ALA A 631 28.92 -1.62 16.00
C ALA A 631 29.72 -0.69 16.94
N LEU A 632 29.07 0.02 17.86
CA LEU A 632 29.76 0.82 18.88
C LEU A 632 30.50 -0.06 19.89
N GLN A 633 29.87 -1.10 20.44
CA GLN A 633 30.51 -2.04 21.38
C GLN A 633 31.80 -2.63 20.80
N ARG A 634 31.76 -3.07 19.54
CA ARG A 634 32.93 -3.65 18.84
C ARG A 634 34.01 -2.62 18.56
N ARG A 635 33.66 -1.33 18.39
CA ARG A 635 34.62 -0.23 18.26
C ARG A 635 35.27 0.15 19.59
N VAL A 636 34.52 0.17 20.70
CA VAL A 636 35.10 0.34 22.05
C VAL A 636 36.13 -0.77 22.34
N LEU A 637 35.83 -2.03 22.01
CA LEU A 637 36.77 -3.15 22.15
C LEU A 637 37.97 -3.09 21.20
N ARG A 638 37.87 -2.36 20.08
CA ARG A 638 38.96 -2.21 19.09
C ARG A 638 39.87 -1.04 19.41
N LEU A 639 39.31 0.12 19.73
CA LEU A 639 40.02 1.37 20.00
C LEU A 639 40.50 1.45 21.46
N GLY A 640 39.69 0.98 22.41
CA GLY A 640 40.00 0.93 23.85
C GLY A 640 40.99 -0.16 24.25
N LYS A 641 41.91 -0.54 23.37
CA LYS A 641 43.03 -1.43 23.73
C LYS A 641 44.08 -0.65 24.52
N PRO A 642 44.87 -1.30 25.40
CA PRO A 642 46.00 -0.66 26.06
C PRO A 642 46.96 0.00 25.05
N PRO A 643 47.49 1.20 25.33
CA PRO A 643 47.38 1.93 26.61
C PRO A 643 46.09 2.77 26.79
N ARG A 644 45.20 2.87 25.79
CA ARG A 644 44.06 3.83 25.78
C ARG A 644 43.00 3.54 26.84
N ARG A 645 42.71 2.25 27.10
CA ARG A 645 41.94 1.77 28.25
C ARG A 645 42.57 0.46 28.74
N TRP A 646 42.52 0.25 30.05
CA TRP A 646 43.01 -0.98 30.71
C TRP A 646 41.87 -1.86 31.26
N LYS A 647 40.70 -1.26 31.49
CA LYS A 647 39.49 -1.95 31.96
C LYS A 647 38.72 -2.50 30.77
N VAL A 648 38.56 -3.82 30.70
CA VAL A 648 37.72 -4.48 29.68
C VAL A 648 36.24 -4.25 30.01
N PRO A 649 35.38 -3.82 29.04
CA PRO A 649 33.95 -3.66 29.27
C PRO A 649 33.23 -4.98 29.60
N SER A 650 32.17 -4.94 30.42
CA SER A 650 31.39 -6.11 30.84
C SER A 650 30.72 -6.84 29.66
N PHE A 651 30.23 -6.11 28.66
CA PHE A 651 29.61 -6.67 27.46
C PHE A 651 30.58 -7.45 26.55
N SER A 652 31.89 -7.37 26.78
CA SER A 652 32.92 -8.03 25.96
C SER A 652 32.66 -9.52 25.73
N ARG A 653 32.23 -10.27 26.76
CA ARG A 653 31.95 -11.71 26.66
C ARG A 653 30.78 -12.05 25.74
N SER A 654 29.75 -11.21 25.70
CA SER A 654 28.60 -11.38 24.77
C SER A 654 29.01 -11.01 23.35
N VAL A 655 29.63 -9.85 23.17
CA VAL A 655 30.04 -9.28 21.87
C VAL A 655 31.16 -10.09 21.18
N LEU A 656 31.92 -10.87 21.94
CA LEU A 656 32.95 -11.80 21.46
C LEU A 656 32.52 -13.27 21.55
N ARG A 657 31.24 -13.58 21.84
CA ARG A 657 30.70 -14.95 21.82
C ARG A 657 30.91 -15.54 20.42
N LYS A 658 31.52 -16.72 20.35
CA LYS A 658 31.69 -17.44 19.08
C LYS A 658 30.32 -17.92 18.60
N ILE A 659 29.88 -17.39 17.46
CA ILE A 659 28.75 -17.94 16.69
C ILE A 659 29.26 -19.22 15.99
N PRO A 660 28.49 -20.32 15.93
CA PRO A 660 28.86 -21.50 15.16
C PRO A 660 29.10 -21.18 13.68
N GLU A 661 30.11 -21.80 13.08
CA GLU A 661 30.46 -21.61 11.66
C GLU A 661 30.70 -22.97 10.99
N VAL A 662 30.02 -23.21 9.87
CA VAL A 662 30.25 -24.35 8.98
C VAL A 662 30.87 -23.84 7.68
N CYS A 663 31.63 -24.70 6.99
CA CYS A 663 32.39 -24.35 5.80
C CYS A 663 32.10 -25.35 4.68
N VAL A 664 31.35 -24.91 3.67
CA VAL A 664 30.99 -25.74 2.52
C VAL A 664 31.88 -25.35 1.32
N GLN A 665 32.36 -26.35 0.58
CA GLN A 665 33.09 -26.13 -0.68
C GLN A 665 32.12 -26.19 -1.85
N GLY A 666 32.11 -25.16 -2.69
CA GLY A 666 31.30 -25.10 -3.91
C GLY A 666 32.14 -24.67 -5.10
N ARG A 667 31.87 -25.25 -6.28
CA ARG A 667 32.58 -24.90 -7.52
C ARG A 667 32.11 -23.53 -8.03
N PRO A 668 32.95 -22.48 -8.02
CA PRO A 668 32.54 -21.14 -8.42
C PRO A 668 32.40 -21.03 -9.94
N LEU A 669 31.57 -20.10 -10.40
CA LEU A 669 31.70 -19.52 -11.73
C LEU A 669 32.58 -18.26 -11.69
N ASN A 670 33.19 -17.92 -12.82
CA ASN A 670 33.98 -16.70 -12.97
C ASN A 670 33.11 -15.46 -12.69
N SER A 671 33.32 -14.83 -11.54
CA SER A 671 32.63 -13.59 -11.17
C SER A 671 33.35 -12.37 -11.74
N GLU A 672 32.64 -11.61 -12.57
CA GLU A 672 33.05 -10.26 -12.91
C GLU A 672 33.06 -9.35 -11.66
N LEU A 673 33.87 -8.30 -11.67
CA LEU A 673 33.99 -7.37 -10.56
C LEU A 673 32.68 -6.60 -10.33
N GLY A 674 31.88 -7.06 -9.36
CA GLY A 674 30.58 -6.50 -9.01
C GLY A 674 29.39 -7.44 -9.24
N ALA A 675 29.59 -8.58 -9.91
CA ALA A 675 28.55 -9.59 -10.07
C ALA A 675 28.27 -10.34 -8.74
N LYS A 676 27.02 -10.80 -8.54
CA LYS A 676 26.70 -11.75 -7.46
C LYS A 676 27.51 -13.03 -7.67
N ASN A 677 28.06 -13.60 -6.59
CA ASN A 677 28.71 -14.90 -6.65
C ASN A 677 27.69 -15.97 -7.06
N ARG A 678 28.05 -16.85 -7.99
CA ARG A 678 27.23 -17.99 -8.41
C ARG A 678 28.07 -19.25 -8.46
N PHE A 679 27.42 -20.37 -8.16
CA PHE A 679 28.05 -21.67 -8.00
C PHE A 679 27.36 -22.70 -8.91
N TYR A 680 28.02 -23.84 -9.11
CA TYR A 680 27.35 -25.02 -9.66
C TYR A 680 26.80 -25.88 -8.52
N ASN A 681 25.53 -26.30 -8.62
CA ASN A 681 24.99 -27.38 -7.77
C ASN A 681 25.49 -28.76 -8.26
N GLU A 682 25.12 -29.83 -7.55
CA GLU A 682 25.55 -31.20 -7.87
C GLU A 682 25.07 -31.69 -9.25
N GLU A 683 23.95 -31.15 -9.74
CA GLU A 683 23.36 -31.41 -11.06
C GLU A 683 24.04 -30.60 -12.19
N GLY A 684 25.00 -29.74 -11.86
CA GLY A 684 25.69 -28.87 -12.81
C GLY A 684 24.91 -27.60 -13.21
N MET A 685 23.82 -27.28 -12.53
CA MET A 685 23.05 -26.05 -12.74
C MET A 685 23.63 -24.86 -11.97
N GLN A 686 23.40 -23.64 -12.48
CA GLN A 686 23.99 -22.41 -11.96
C GLN A 686 23.12 -21.77 -10.86
N CYS A 687 23.44 -22.01 -9.59
CA CYS A 687 22.66 -21.54 -8.44
C CYS A 687 23.20 -20.24 -7.80
N GLY A 688 22.42 -19.66 -6.88
CA GLY A 688 22.86 -18.66 -5.90
C GLY A 688 23.75 -19.25 -4.80
N VAL A 689 24.23 -18.42 -3.85
CA VAL A 689 25.06 -18.87 -2.72
C VAL A 689 24.19 -19.50 -1.64
N GLU A 690 23.00 -18.93 -1.47
CA GLU A 690 21.98 -19.23 -0.48
C GLU A 690 21.21 -20.50 -0.90
N GLU A 691 20.96 -20.62 -2.20
CA GLU A 691 20.44 -21.82 -2.87
C GLU A 691 21.43 -23.00 -2.83
N PHE A 692 22.73 -22.73 -3.04
CA PHE A 692 23.79 -23.73 -2.84
C PHE A 692 23.83 -24.24 -1.39
N ALA A 693 23.68 -23.34 -0.41
CA ALA A 693 23.60 -23.72 1.01
C ALA A 693 22.33 -24.53 1.32
N LEU A 694 21.18 -24.19 0.74
CA LEU A 694 19.95 -25.00 0.88
C LEU A 694 20.14 -26.43 0.36
N HIS A 695 20.78 -26.62 -0.80
CA HIS A 695 21.11 -27.96 -1.30
C HIS A 695 22.01 -28.75 -0.33
N TYR A 696 23.03 -28.10 0.25
CA TYR A 696 23.89 -28.73 1.26
C TYR A 696 23.09 -29.23 2.48
N TYR A 697 22.23 -28.39 3.06
CA TYR A 697 21.44 -28.81 4.22
C TYR A 697 20.31 -29.80 3.87
N ALA A 698 19.81 -29.82 2.63
CA ALA A 698 18.92 -30.88 2.16
C ALA A 698 19.60 -32.26 2.19
N GLY A 699 20.91 -32.33 1.90
CA GLY A 699 21.73 -33.53 2.08
C GLY A 699 21.90 -33.96 3.55
N GLU A 700 21.85 -33.02 4.51
CA GLU A 700 21.78 -33.28 5.96
C GLU A 700 20.34 -33.62 6.44
N GLY A 701 19.35 -33.69 5.54
CA GLY A 701 17.96 -34.01 5.86
C GLY A 701 17.12 -32.84 6.39
N TRP A 702 17.52 -31.59 6.13
CA TRP A 702 16.71 -30.41 6.44
C TRP A 702 15.78 -30.03 5.29
N GLN A 703 14.61 -29.51 5.63
CA GLN A 703 13.82 -28.64 4.75
C GLN A 703 14.13 -27.18 5.10
N GLY A 704 13.81 -26.23 4.21
CA GLY A 704 14.02 -24.82 4.51
C GLY A 704 13.75 -23.88 3.35
N VAL A 705 13.76 -22.58 3.64
CA VAL A 705 13.61 -21.51 2.64
C VAL A 705 14.64 -20.39 2.81
N HIS A 706 15.03 -19.81 1.68
CA HIS A 706 15.74 -18.53 1.61
C HIS A 706 14.72 -17.40 1.56
N SER A 707 14.58 -16.63 2.64
CA SER A 707 13.58 -15.56 2.73
C SER A 707 14.09 -14.24 3.33
N GLU A 708 15.29 -14.21 3.92
CA GLU A 708 15.76 -13.09 4.75
C GLU A 708 14.70 -12.80 5.85
N SER A 709 14.39 -11.53 6.13
CA SER A 709 13.28 -11.16 7.03
C SER A 709 11.88 -11.58 6.56
N GLY A 710 11.70 -12.02 5.30
CA GLY A 710 10.38 -12.17 4.68
C GLY A 710 9.46 -13.16 5.39
N ILE A 711 9.96 -14.37 5.67
CA ILE A 711 9.19 -15.41 6.38
C ILE A 711 8.92 -14.99 7.83
N TRP A 712 9.91 -14.40 8.49
CA TRP A 712 9.82 -13.95 9.88
C TRP A 712 8.77 -12.86 10.08
N LEU A 713 8.74 -11.85 9.21
CA LEU A 713 7.72 -10.80 9.27
C LEU A 713 6.32 -11.32 8.86
N THR A 714 6.25 -12.35 8.01
CA THR A 714 5.00 -13.04 7.67
C THR A 714 4.46 -13.82 8.87
N ILE A 715 5.31 -14.59 9.56
CA ILE A 715 4.96 -15.30 10.80
C ILE A 715 4.53 -14.29 11.88
N PHE A 716 5.28 -13.21 12.09
CA PHE A 716 4.91 -12.15 13.05
C PHE A 716 3.52 -11.56 12.74
N GLY A 717 3.27 -11.16 11.50
CA GLY A 717 1.99 -10.55 11.12
C GLY A 717 0.80 -11.50 11.21
N LEU A 718 1.00 -12.81 11.02
CA LEU A 718 -0.04 -13.83 11.21
C LEU A 718 -0.28 -14.15 12.70
N LEU A 719 0.79 -14.39 13.48
CA LEU A 719 0.70 -14.69 14.91
C LEU A 719 0.14 -13.52 15.71
N MET A 720 0.50 -12.28 15.38
CA MET A 720 0.13 -11.08 16.12
C MET A 720 -1.03 -10.32 15.49
N TRP A 721 -1.79 -10.90 14.55
CA TRP A 721 -2.81 -10.18 13.76
C TRP A 721 -3.82 -9.43 14.64
N ASP A 722 -4.47 -10.13 15.56
CA ASP A 722 -5.47 -9.56 16.49
C ASP A 722 -4.88 -8.49 17.42
N VAL A 723 -3.56 -8.54 17.66
CA VAL A 723 -2.84 -7.53 18.46
C VAL A 723 -2.50 -6.30 17.61
N ILE A 724 -2.06 -6.48 16.37
CA ILE A 724 -1.72 -5.39 15.43
C ILE A 724 -2.95 -4.54 15.11
N TYR A 725 -4.12 -5.18 14.95
CA TYR A 725 -5.39 -4.51 14.62
C TYR A 725 -6.32 -4.30 15.82
N SER A 726 -5.81 -4.45 17.04
CA SER A 726 -6.54 -4.13 18.28
C SER A 726 -6.94 -2.65 18.37
N ASP A 727 -8.12 -2.39 18.94
CA ASP A 727 -8.69 -1.04 19.08
C ASP A 727 -7.85 -0.17 20.03
N VAL A 728 -7.02 0.70 19.45
CA VAL A 728 -6.22 1.71 20.17
C VAL A 728 -6.50 3.09 19.56
N PRO A 729 -6.79 4.13 20.36
CA PRO A 729 -7.01 5.47 19.83
C PRO A 729 -5.81 6.02 19.05
N ASN A 730 -6.08 6.87 18.06
CA ASN A 730 -5.10 7.58 17.24
C ASN A 730 -4.11 6.72 16.43
N VAL A 731 -4.22 5.38 16.34
CA VAL A 731 -3.28 4.60 15.51
C VAL A 731 -3.78 4.30 14.10
N PHE A 732 -5.09 4.43 13.87
CA PHE A 732 -5.76 4.31 12.57
C PHE A 732 -6.60 5.58 12.30
N TYR A 733 -6.30 6.27 11.20
CA TYR A 733 -6.98 7.49 10.75
C TYR A 733 -7.89 7.27 9.53
N ASN A 734 -7.66 6.20 8.75
CA ASN A 734 -8.46 5.86 7.57
C ASN A 734 -8.50 4.33 7.34
N ARG A 735 -9.46 3.85 6.53
CA ARG A 735 -9.68 2.43 6.24
C ARG A 735 -8.71 1.78 5.22
N PHE A 736 -7.64 2.48 4.85
CA PHE A 736 -6.65 2.06 3.84
C PHE A 736 -5.22 2.00 4.42
N GLN A 737 -5.07 1.84 5.74
CA GLN A 737 -3.79 1.54 6.37
C GLN A 737 -3.52 0.04 6.37
N THR A 738 -2.25 -0.34 6.18
CA THR A 738 -1.76 -1.74 6.23
C THR A 738 -1.09 -2.10 7.56
N ALA A 739 -1.06 -1.15 8.51
CA ALA A 739 -0.55 -1.27 9.87
C ALA A 739 -0.96 -0.03 10.68
N PRO A 740 -1.01 -0.12 12.03
CA PRO A 740 -1.18 1.05 12.87
C PRO A 740 0.08 1.94 12.81
N LEU A 741 -0.09 3.26 12.92
CA LEU A 741 1.01 4.23 12.77
C LEU A 741 2.09 4.10 13.84
N ASP A 742 1.75 3.57 15.02
CA ASP A 742 2.66 3.37 16.13
C ASP A 742 3.56 2.13 16.01
N LEU A 743 3.28 1.17 15.11
CA LEU A 743 4.02 -0.10 14.97
C LEU A 743 5.54 0.10 14.82
N GLY A 744 5.98 1.20 14.20
CA GLY A 744 7.40 1.54 14.04
C GLY A 744 8.04 2.27 15.22
N THR A 745 7.40 2.28 16.40
CA THR A 745 7.76 3.09 17.56
C THR A 745 7.59 2.33 18.88
N ASP A 746 8.34 2.77 19.89
CA ASP A 746 8.28 2.33 21.29
C ASP A 746 6.87 2.46 21.93
N GLY A 747 5.93 3.16 21.28
CA GLY A 747 4.53 3.26 21.71
C GLY A 747 3.73 1.97 21.50
N PHE A 748 4.03 1.18 20.46
CA PHE A 748 3.23 0.01 20.08
C PHE A 748 3.11 -1.02 21.22
N TYR A 749 4.25 -1.40 21.80
CA TYR A 749 4.30 -2.28 22.97
C TYR A 749 3.66 -1.64 24.20
N LYS A 750 3.94 -0.36 24.48
CA LYS A 750 3.43 0.33 25.68
C LYS A 750 1.90 0.41 25.70
N ALA A 751 1.29 0.78 24.58
CA ALA A 751 -0.17 0.92 24.45
C ALA A 751 -0.92 -0.42 24.56
N ARG A 752 -0.28 -1.53 24.16
CA ARG A 752 -0.90 -2.87 24.11
C ARG A 752 -0.32 -3.87 25.11
N LYS A 753 0.47 -3.42 26.10
CA LYS A 753 1.33 -4.29 26.92
C LYS A 753 0.60 -5.49 27.53
N SER A 754 -0.58 -5.28 28.12
CA SER A 754 -1.38 -6.36 28.74
C SER A 754 -1.83 -7.41 27.72
N ILE A 755 -2.28 -6.97 26.55
CA ILE A 755 -2.70 -7.83 25.44
C ILE A 755 -1.49 -8.60 24.89
N ILE A 756 -0.37 -7.89 24.65
CA ILE A 756 0.88 -8.47 24.16
C ILE A 756 1.40 -9.55 25.11
N GLU A 757 1.59 -9.27 26.41
CA GLU A 757 2.12 -10.27 27.34
C GLU A 757 1.22 -11.51 27.47
N SER A 758 -0.11 -11.33 27.47
CA SER A 758 -1.08 -12.44 27.48
C SER A 758 -0.98 -13.30 26.22
N HIS A 759 -0.93 -12.66 25.04
CA HIS A 759 -0.85 -13.33 23.74
C HIS A 759 0.51 -14.01 23.52
N LEU A 760 1.60 -13.37 23.95
CA LEU A 760 2.95 -13.93 23.97
C LEU A 760 3.04 -15.14 24.89
N GLN A 761 2.30 -15.17 26.00
CA GLN A 761 2.22 -16.34 26.89
C GLN A 761 1.46 -17.49 26.21
N GLN A 762 0.32 -17.23 25.58
CA GLN A 762 -0.40 -18.23 24.77
C GLN A 762 0.48 -18.83 23.64
N ILE A 763 1.35 -18.02 23.02
CA ILE A 763 2.34 -18.50 22.04
C ILE A 763 3.36 -19.45 22.69
N ARG A 764 3.84 -19.19 23.93
CA ARG A 764 4.72 -20.10 24.69
C ARG A 764 4.01 -21.42 25.01
N ASP A 765 2.73 -21.34 25.37
CA ASP A 765 1.91 -22.47 25.80
C ASP A 765 1.38 -23.32 24.62
N GLY A 766 1.73 -22.98 23.38
CA GLY A 766 1.55 -23.83 22.19
C GLY A 766 0.59 -23.29 21.13
N MET A 767 -0.13 -22.20 21.38
CA MET A 767 -1.20 -21.70 20.49
C MET A 767 -0.73 -21.15 19.13
N ALA A 768 0.57 -21.13 18.87
CA ALA A 768 1.17 -20.49 17.69
C ALA A 768 0.65 -21.05 16.35
N GLU A 769 0.52 -22.37 16.22
CA GLU A 769 0.02 -22.96 14.97
C GLU A 769 -1.46 -22.64 14.73
N GLU A 770 -2.29 -22.67 15.78
CA GLU A 770 -3.71 -22.31 15.71
C GLU A 770 -3.91 -20.85 15.33
N PHE A 771 -3.16 -19.92 15.96
CA PHE A 771 -3.17 -18.51 15.61
C PHE A 771 -2.76 -18.27 14.15
N LEU A 772 -1.74 -18.98 13.66
CA LEU A 772 -1.31 -18.87 12.26
C LEU A 772 -2.38 -19.38 11.28
N ILE A 773 -3.03 -20.51 11.57
CA ILE A 773 -4.12 -21.06 10.75
C ILE A 773 -5.33 -20.10 10.76
N LYS A 774 -5.80 -19.68 11.94
CA LYS A 774 -6.92 -18.74 12.11
C LYS A 774 -6.70 -17.47 11.30
N SER A 775 -5.53 -16.84 11.45
CA SER A 775 -5.18 -15.61 10.74
C SER A 775 -5.07 -15.83 9.23
N TRP A 776 -4.52 -16.97 8.80
CA TRP A 776 -4.45 -17.30 7.37
C TRP A 776 -5.84 -17.49 6.76
N GLU A 777 -6.70 -18.32 7.35
CA GLU A 777 -8.04 -18.61 6.80
C GLU A 777 -8.95 -17.38 6.79
N THR A 778 -8.84 -16.51 7.80
CA THR A 778 -9.69 -15.31 7.92
C THR A 778 -9.16 -14.14 7.07
N HIS A 779 -7.84 -14.02 6.89
CA HIS A 779 -7.21 -12.81 6.35
C HIS A 779 -6.39 -12.99 5.07
N ASN A 780 -6.29 -14.19 4.46
CA ASN A 780 -5.56 -14.39 3.20
C ASN A 780 -5.89 -13.33 2.12
N GLY A 781 -4.84 -12.75 1.53
CA GLY A 781 -4.92 -11.67 0.55
C GLY A 781 -5.19 -10.27 1.12
N THR A 782 -5.26 -10.12 2.46
CA THR A 782 -5.44 -8.82 3.14
C THR A 782 -4.10 -8.17 3.39
N ALA A 783 -3.90 -6.93 2.95
CA ALA A 783 -2.63 -6.22 3.02
C ALA A 783 -2.26 -5.87 4.48
N CYS A 784 -1.22 -6.54 5.00
CA CYS A 784 -0.64 -6.30 6.32
C CYS A 784 0.87 -6.08 6.20
N ARG A 785 1.41 -5.09 6.90
CA ARG A 785 2.85 -4.78 6.85
C ARG A 785 3.67 -5.98 7.31
N GLY A 786 4.57 -6.44 6.43
CA GLY A 786 5.46 -7.58 6.69
C GLY A 786 4.93 -8.94 6.21
N VAL A 787 3.64 -9.06 5.91
CA VAL A 787 3.02 -10.32 5.44
C VAL A 787 3.11 -10.44 3.92
N ASN A 788 3.60 -11.56 3.41
CA ASN A 788 3.63 -11.87 1.97
C ASN A 788 2.90 -13.19 1.66
N TRP A 789 1.62 -13.08 1.32
CA TRP A 789 0.70 -14.19 1.02
C TRP A 789 1.10 -15.06 -0.18
N ASP A 790 1.81 -14.49 -1.17
CA ASP A 790 2.16 -15.19 -2.41
C ASP A 790 3.57 -15.83 -2.37
N ARG A 791 4.38 -15.56 -1.32
CA ARG A 791 5.76 -16.10 -1.19
C ARG A 791 5.84 -17.44 -0.45
N HIS A 792 4.94 -17.69 0.50
CA HIS A 792 5.00 -18.84 1.42
C HIS A 792 3.66 -19.57 1.45
N SER A 793 3.67 -20.90 1.59
CA SER A 793 2.43 -21.69 1.72
C SER A 793 2.03 -21.88 3.19
N LEU A 794 0.73 -22.08 3.46
CA LEU A 794 0.25 -22.40 4.81
C LEU A 794 0.93 -23.67 5.37
N ASP A 795 1.08 -24.70 4.54
CA ASP A 795 1.68 -25.98 4.91
C ASP A 795 3.15 -25.80 5.38
N GLU A 796 3.89 -24.92 4.70
CA GLU A 796 5.28 -24.54 5.00
C GLU A 796 5.40 -23.63 6.24
N LEU A 797 4.53 -22.62 6.36
CA LEU A 797 4.50 -21.70 7.52
C LEU A 797 4.15 -22.43 8.82
N ARG A 798 3.23 -23.40 8.75
CA ARG A 798 2.93 -24.31 9.88
C ARG A 798 4.17 -25.10 10.26
N ALA A 799 4.77 -25.84 9.32
CA ALA A 799 5.97 -26.64 9.60
C ALA A 799 7.11 -25.83 10.24
N ALA A 800 7.35 -24.61 9.74
CA ALA A 800 8.31 -23.67 10.34
C ALA A 800 7.93 -23.29 11.78
N VAL A 801 6.68 -22.90 12.05
CA VAL A 801 6.19 -22.55 13.39
C VAL A 801 6.29 -23.72 14.37
N THR A 802 5.83 -24.91 13.99
CA THR A 802 5.85 -26.12 14.84
C THR A 802 7.29 -26.55 15.18
N CYS A 803 8.24 -26.41 14.25
CA CYS A 803 9.65 -26.78 14.48
C CYS A 803 10.49 -25.70 15.20
N VAL A 804 10.07 -24.42 15.17
CA VAL A 804 10.73 -23.35 15.95
C VAL A 804 10.27 -23.37 17.42
N GLY A 805 9.01 -23.70 17.68
CA GLY A 805 8.45 -23.86 19.02
C GLY A 805 8.08 -22.56 19.74
N GLY A 806 7.11 -22.67 20.66
CA GLY A 806 6.44 -21.53 21.30
C GLY A 806 7.36 -20.54 22.03
N SER A 807 8.34 -21.04 22.80
CA SER A 807 9.28 -20.19 23.56
C SER A 807 10.12 -19.28 22.67
N CYS A 808 10.62 -19.82 21.57
CA CYS A 808 11.44 -19.12 20.58
C CYS A 808 10.59 -18.10 19.81
N LEU A 809 9.40 -18.51 19.34
CA LEU A 809 8.44 -17.64 18.65
C LEU A 809 7.96 -16.48 19.52
N SER A 810 7.65 -16.74 20.80
CA SER A 810 7.23 -15.71 21.75
C SER A 810 8.32 -14.67 21.97
N SER A 811 9.56 -15.11 22.23
CA SER A 811 10.71 -14.20 22.39
C SER A 811 10.97 -13.37 21.12
N PHE A 812 10.83 -13.99 19.94
CA PHE A 812 10.93 -13.32 18.64
C PHE A 812 9.82 -12.27 18.43
N CYS A 813 8.56 -12.61 18.72
CA CYS A 813 7.43 -11.70 18.62
C CYS A 813 7.57 -10.53 19.60
N GLN A 814 8.07 -10.77 20.83
CA GLN A 814 8.33 -9.73 21.81
C GLN A 814 9.32 -8.68 21.27
N LEU A 815 10.46 -9.10 20.71
CA LEU A 815 11.46 -8.21 20.13
C LEU A 815 10.87 -7.32 19.02
N LEU A 816 10.01 -7.87 18.16
CA LEU A 816 9.33 -7.11 17.12
C LEU A 816 8.19 -6.21 17.65
N CYS A 817 7.56 -6.53 18.78
CA CYS A 817 6.64 -5.62 19.44
C CYS A 817 7.37 -4.44 20.11
N GLU A 818 8.52 -4.69 20.75
CA GLU A 818 9.30 -3.69 21.49
C GLU A 818 10.03 -2.71 20.54
N ASP A 819 10.62 -3.20 19.45
CA ASP A 819 11.34 -2.37 18.48
C ASP A 819 11.30 -2.94 17.05
N TYR A 820 10.10 -3.05 16.48
CA TYR A 820 9.88 -3.48 15.09
C TYR A 820 10.86 -2.83 14.10
N ARG A 821 11.15 -1.53 14.29
CA ARG A 821 11.94 -0.73 13.35
C ARG A 821 13.43 -1.10 13.32
N SER A 822 14.03 -1.41 14.47
CA SER A 822 15.42 -1.88 14.49
C SER A 822 15.54 -3.36 14.15
N TRP A 823 14.49 -4.15 14.38
CA TRP A 823 14.55 -5.60 14.28
C TRP A 823 14.03 -6.16 12.94
N SER A 824 13.19 -5.44 12.18
CA SER A 824 12.61 -5.94 10.93
C SER A 824 13.61 -6.22 9.78
N SER A 825 14.91 -5.90 9.93
CA SER A 825 15.94 -6.16 8.91
C SER A 825 17.18 -6.87 9.46
N GLY A 826 17.88 -7.60 8.58
CA GLY A 826 19.11 -8.34 8.91
C GLY A 826 18.89 -9.65 9.67
N MET A 827 17.72 -10.28 9.51
CA MET A 827 17.51 -11.68 9.92
C MET A 827 18.44 -12.61 9.12
N PRO A 828 18.75 -13.83 9.63
CA PRO A 828 19.48 -14.84 8.86
C PRO A 828 18.78 -15.20 7.54
N ASP A 829 19.56 -15.46 6.49
CA ASP A 829 19.05 -15.68 5.13
C ASP A 829 18.11 -16.89 5.03
N LEU A 830 18.48 -17.99 5.71
CA LEU A 830 17.77 -19.26 5.71
C LEU A 830 17.06 -19.54 7.04
N LEU A 831 15.81 -19.99 6.94
CA LEU A 831 15.14 -20.76 8.00
C LEU A 831 15.05 -22.22 7.53
N LEU A 832 15.66 -23.12 8.30
CA LEU A 832 15.62 -24.56 8.10
C LEU A 832 14.81 -25.23 9.21
N TRP A 833 14.13 -26.33 8.90
CA TRP A 833 13.42 -27.17 9.86
C TRP A 833 13.48 -28.66 9.48
N ARG A 834 13.26 -29.53 10.46
CA ARG A 834 12.96 -30.96 10.24
C ARG A 834 12.14 -31.51 11.40
N PHE A 835 11.25 -32.45 11.08
CA PHE A 835 10.41 -33.12 12.08
C PHE A 835 11.16 -34.27 12.76
N CYS A 836 10.95 -34.37 14.07
CA CYS A 836 11.50 -35.36 14.99
C CYS A 836 10.31 -36.07 15.66
N GLY A 837 9.58 -36.87 14.88
CA GLY A 837 8.27 -37.43 15.24
C GLY A 837 7.11 -36.68 14.59
N GLU A 838 5.87 -36.98 15.01
CA GLU A 838 4.65 -36.41 14.39
C GLU A 838 4.30 -35.00 14.91
N TYR A 839 4.67 -34.68 16.16
CA TYR A 839 4.24 -33.46 16.88
C TYR A 839 5.40 -32.58 17.36
N SER A 840 6.63 -32.91 16.96
CA SER A 840 7.85 -32.22 17.38
C SER A 840 8.84 -32.15 16.23
N GLY A 841 9.66 -31.10 16.22
CA GLY A 841 10.73 -30.90 15.26
C GLY A 841 11.78 -29.95 15.82
N GLU A 842 12.79 -29.64 15.02
CA GLU A 842 13.82 -28.67 15.33
C GLU A 842 14.03 -27.71 14.17
N ALA A 843 14.37 -26.46 14.48
CA ALA A 843 14.68 -25.43 13.50
C ALA A 843 16.12 -24.93 13.67
N LYS A 844 16.78 -24.66 12.54
CA LYS A 844 18.10 -24.03 12.45
C LYS A 844 18.00 -22.77 11.59
N LEU A 845 18.49 -21.64 12.09
CA LEU A 845 18.60 -20.41 11.29
C LEU A 845 20.05 -20.29 10.82
N VAL A 846 20.23 -20.08 9.51
CA VAL A 846 21.56 -20.04 8.89
C VAL A 846 21.75 -18.75 8.12
N GLU A 847 22.82 -18.05 8.45
CA GLU A 847 23.31 -16.88 7.73
C GLU A 847 24.42 -17.33 6.76
N VAL A 848 24.21 -17.07 5.47
CA VAL A 848 25.05 -17.58 4.38
C VAL A 848 26.06 -16.51 3.96
N LYS A 849 27.33 -16.88 3.87
CA LYS A 849 28.42 -15.96 3.54
C LYS A 849 29.30 -16.54 2.43
N GLY A 850 29.23 -15.91 1.26
CA GLY A 850 30.12 -16.20 0.14
C GLY A 850 31.57 -15.77 0.40
N PRO A 851 32.51 -16.08 -0.51
CA PRO A 851 33.95 -16.10 -0.20
C PRO A 851 34.59 -14.76 0.23
N LYS A 852 33.94 -13.64 -0.08
CA LYS A 852 34.40 -12.27 0.25
C LYS A 852 33.49 -11.55 1.25
N ASP A 853 32.34 -12.13 1.62
CA ASP A 853 31.31 -11.47 2.41
C ASP A 853 31.56 -11.62 3.93
N ARG A 854 30.96 -10.74 4.73
CA ARG A 854 31.12 -10.67 6.19
C ARG A 854 29.79 -10.30 6.86
N LEU A 855 29.51 -10.94 7.99
CA LEU A 855 28.37 -10.59 8.85
C LEU A 855 28.34 -9.08 9.12
N SER A 856 27.24 -8.43 8.74
CA SER A 856 26.95 -7.05 9.11
C SER A 856 26.76 -6.92 10.62
N GLU A 857 26.91 -5.72 11.16
CA GLU A 857 26.74 -5.50 12.60
C GLU A 857 25.27 -5.65 13.06
N GLN A 858 24.30 -5.50 12.15
CA GLN A 858 22.90 -5.84 12.37
C GLN A 858 22.69 -7.36 12.46
N GLN A 859 23.20 -8.13 11.50
CA GLN A 859 23.13 -9.59 11.56
C GLN A 859 23.84 -10.13 12.81
N ARG A 860 24.96 -9.53 13.23
CA ARG A 860 25.62 -9.88 14.50
C ARG A 860 24.76 -9.62 15.73
N ALA A 861 24.01 -8.51 15.77
CA ALA A 861 23.05 -8.25 16.83
C ALA A 861 21.92 -9.31 16.82
N TRP A 862 21.41 -9.64 15.64
CA TRP A 862 20.36 -10.66 15.48
C TRP A 862 20.80 -12.06 15.89
N LEU A 863 21.90 -12.56 15.33
CA LEU A 863 22.44 -13.90 15.61
C LEU A 863 22.72 -14.08 17.11
N LEU A 864 23.29 -13.08 17.79
CA LEU A 864 23.55 -13.15 19.22
C LEU A 864 22.26 -13.09 20.06
N MET A 865 21.29 -12.25 19.68
CA MET A 865 19.98 -12.18 20.37
C MET A 865 19.21 -13.49 20.24
N LEU A 866 19.16 -14.09 19.05
CA LEU A 866 18.47 -15.36 18.81
C LEU A 866 19.17 -16.52 19.55
N MET A 867 20.50 -16.51 19.68
CA MET A 867 21.26 -17.44 20.53
C MET A 867 21.01 -17.25 22.04
N ASP A 868 20.45 -16.12 22.48
CA ASP A 868 19.99 -15.88 23.85
C ASP A 868 18.49 -16.23 24.02
N CYS A 869 17.69 -16.11 22.96
CA CYS A 869 16.31 -16.61 22.88
C CYS A 869 16.19 -18.14 22.66
N GLY A 870 17.30 -18.87 22.60
CA GLY A 870 17.33 -20.34 22.51
C GLY A 870 17.32 -20.95 21.10
N PHE A 871 17.39 -20.14 20.03
CA PHE A 871 17.45 -20.66 18.66
C PHE A 871 18.78 -21.36 18.35
N THR A 872 18.73 -22.37 17.48
CA THR A 872 19.93 -22.98 16.90
C THR A 872 20.43 -22.13 15.73
N ILE A 873 21.58 -21.47 15.90
CA ILE A 873 22.12 -20.47 14.99
C ILE A 873 23.46 -20.92 14.39
N GLU A 874 23.65 -20.73 13.09
CA GLU A 874 24.87 -21.09 12.37
C GLU A 874 25.23 -20.08 11.26
N VAL A 875 26.51 -20.01 10.89
CA VAL A 875 27.00 -19.21 9.75
C VAL A 875 27.62 -20.14 8.71
N CYS A 876 26.96 -20.29 7.56
CA CYS A 876 27.42 -21.13 6.46
C CYS A 876 28.38 -20.35 5.55
N LYS A 877 29.67 -20.67 5.60
CA LYS A 877 30.69 -20.07 4.74
C LYS A 877 30.91 -20.90 3.49
N VAL A 878 30.38 -20.44 2.36
CA VAL A 878 30.62 -21.06 1.05
C VAL A 878 31.97 -20.56 0.51
N LYS A 879 32.91 -21.49 0.32
CA LYS A 879 34.23 -21.23 -0.27
C LYS A 879 34.33 -21.84 -1.67
N PRO A 880 35.18 -21.30 -2.55
CA PRO A 880 35.57 -22.02 -3.75
C PRO A 880 36.23 -23.36 -3.36
N SER A 881 35.91 -24.41 -4.12
CA SER A 881 36.60 -25.70 -4.15
C SER A 881 38.05 -25.56 -4.61
#